data_AF-A0A316RYV6-F1
#
_entry.id   AF-A0A316RYV6-F1
#
_cell.length_a   1.000
_cell.length_b   1.000
_cell.length_c   1.000
_cell.angle_alpha   90.00
_cell.angle_beta   90.00
_cell.angle_gamma   90.00
#
_symmetry.space_group_name_H-M   'P 1'
#
loop_
_entity.id
_entity.type
_entity.pdbx_description
1 polymer ?
#
loop_
_entity_poly.entity_id
_entity_poly.type
_entity_poly.pdbx_seq_one_letter_code
_entity_poly.pdbx_strand_id
1 'polypeptide(L)'
;MKETSKRLIGGILLTLAVLLLAVLCAVSCHTNGGNEETTLPDTIPVVPDDSGSATSDTEAVTDPATETDTEQDTTPRPSAVVFPGTGTPDYTRYITATRIHDVLAGNDALVIGLKAAKGYRCAELEEYSADLVEVTDGEVLVHADFVCDVYGVTGSSVTGMATPQAVAGAIGKKVLVYDHKLVMFFDGGETLDTYHDLYTLEAMYLYMTDASEEDIVNAFIDLPDRISNGKNNAVYYTAPDLNLGVQSSVYFAQMGAVTGVAAGPRIVAGEGYFMGDETNEANHTVVRVLNQQQTVTAQFLAFDPSVRGGVQVAAAQVGNETLIATAPFVRHDGKNGDIRVFDTFGTLRMEITLNPILEGPYTILTGHFVAGRADETLLVLSRTMTAEGELPMLLVDLADGSVISRNTLNCAFALPTAEGLTREVAATVRTVTDGTEDSVILHFKAMQAVYEGNARTGEFKNSGISLPDIATGVYASANPGERYIVTLPEIEGEENRSFVVAYDNEGSNNGLLDVAFRENVFYTARFWKDNDDTYVSAGSFNHIRCDLGNGVMGALNGASSSAKVEQVFDSATYASYGFGVSNDFIQAFRTSHMFLEPCFTHRWNKIPGTRNLQNYVNSYTGAHDYISIGKNGEASEYLELDSSFYIGTYADGILDLAKLRLYPLRSFLRTMAVEFRGENGNPEHLVGVSPVHEHEINVPGSVGDYNQHMIQGFRLYLLQQFGSLEQINQKLGTTFASVDEIDPPRDSGRGEWDLYQGDYFTQWALYNRYIVSKRIIEAYREALIAGYPPESISAHQIPEGDAVSGFLGQADTRLSPIDVVLTCGTAYGGTRYGYIVNSGDNWINVANRAGQWNISIGEYCALQGNVSGAYTQLEYMWKRGVRMLHHITFSDEQSLAEKGAIEQLAEKNMPRPGYTGGTTSSMGVSRDGVTYNIIQIGDGVGTNGQGLLKSVTAAGKWEGTVYVVPFHSYVNITTLEALNQPMEGCTNIYSTGILSPFIKNSDMVELTLRASYSGAGKAFVRFSVYNSGCEMPASVVEFELTDTLSPYRYVLSNQLSLTNAEVRVEFRTADGGDETGLRIENMLGTLQQDSVGIKFLEKRRVQNKSKPHIGGVTFDLLDREVKR
;
A
#
# COMPACT_ATOMS: atom_id res chain seq x y z
N MET A 1 47.07 -41.39 -19.56
CA MET A 1 45.82 -40.96 -18.91
C MET A 1 45.66 -39.43 -18.85
N LYS A 2 46.66 -38.63 -18.43
CA LYS A 2 46.51 -37.15 -18.40
C LYS A 2 46.50 -36.45 -19.77
N GLU A 3 47.12 -37.00 -20.81
CA GLU A 3 47.07 -36.44 -22.17
C GLU A 3 45.78 -36.79 -22.94
N THR A 4 45.19 -37.94 -22.62
CA THR A 4 43.97 -38.43 -23.28
C THR A 4 42.74 -37.62 -22.85
N SER A 5 42.69 -37.15 -21.58
CA SER A 5 41.62 -36.29 -21.08
C SER A 5 41.67 -34.86 -21.63
N LYS A 6 42.86 -34.30 -21.93
CA LYS A 6 42.96 -32.95 -22.52
C LYS A 6 42.47 -32.91 -23.97
N ARG A 7 42.71 -33.98 -24.75
CA ARG A 7 42.19 -34.08 -26.13
C ARG A 7 40.68 -34.34 -26.17
N LEU A 8 40.13 -35.07 -25.19
CA LEU A 8 38.68 -35.28 -25.07
C LEU A 8 37.95 -33.98 -24.68
N ILE A 9 38.49 -33.21 -23.74
CA ILE A 9 37.92 -31.92 -23.32
C ILE A 9 38.03 -30.87 -24.45
N GLY A 10 39.15 -30.83 -25.17
CA GLY A 10 39.31 -29.98 -26.35
C GLY A 10 38.34 -30.32 -27.49
N GLY A 11 38.06 -31.62 -27.71
CA GLY A 11 37.09 -32.07 -28.71
C GLY A 11 35.65 -31.73 -28.34
N ILE A 12 35.28 -31.79 -27.05
CA ILE A 12 33.94 -31.43 -26.57
C ILE A 12 33.72 -29.90 -26.68
N LEU A 13 34.71 -29.09 -26.30
CA LEU A 13 34.64 -27.63 -26.41
C LEU A 13 34.56 -27.15 -27.86
N LEU A 14 35.31 -27.78 -28.77
CA LEU A 14 35.25 -27.44 -30.19
C LEU A 14 33.89 -27.83 -30.80
N THR A 15 33.31 -28.96 -30.35
CA THR A 15 31.99 -29.42 -30.82
C THR A 15 30.87 -28.51 -30.32
N LEU A 16 30.95 -28.04 -29.06
CA LEU A 16 30.04 -27.04 -28.48
C LEU A 16 30.16 -25.68 -29.19
N ALA A 17 31.38 -25.23 -29.51
CA ALA A 17 31.59 -23.98 -30.25
C ALA A 17 31.03 -24.04 -31.69
N VAL A 18 31.16 -25.19 -32.36
CA VAL A 18 30.58 -25.41 -33.71
C VAL A 18 29.06 -25.54 -33.67
N LEU A 19 28.49 -26.16 -32.63
CA LEU A 19 27.04 -26.17 -32.41
C LEU A 19 26.50 -24.76 -32.10
N LEU A 20 27.23 -23.96 -31.32
CA LEU A 20 26.86 -22.57 -31.03
C LEU A 20 26.92 -21.71 -32.30
N LEU A 21 27.95 -21.88 -33.14
CA LEU A 21 28.03 -21.19 -34.44
C LEU A 21 26.94 -21.66 -35.42
N ALA A 22 26.57 -22.94 -35.42
CA ALA A 22 25.50 -23.47 -36.26
C ALA A 22 24.12 -22.95 -35.83
N VAL A 23 23.88 -22.79 -34.52
CA VAL A 23 22.67 -22.16 -33.97
C VAL A 23 22.64 -20.66 -34.30
N LEU A 24 23.76 -19.95 -34.16
CA LEU A 24 23.86 -18.54 -34.52
C LEU A 24 23.67 -18.31 -36.04
N CYS A 25 24.19 -19.19 -36.90
CA CYS A 25 23.96 -19.12 -38.35
C CYS A 25 22.54 -19.54 -38.77
N ALA A 26 21.87 -20.42 -38.01
CA ALA A 26 20.47 -20.79 -38.28
C ALA A 26 19.50 -19.65 -37.90
N VAL A 27 19.81 -18.88 -36.86
CA VAL A 27 19.05 -17.68 -36.46
C VAL A 27 19.20 -16.54 -37.48
N SER A 28 20.32 -16.45 -38.22
CA SER A 28 20.51 -15.43 -39.27
C SER A 28 19.89 -15.76 -40.65
N CYS A 29 19.21 -16.91 -40.84
CA CYS A 29 18.70 -17.32 -42.16
C CYS A 29 17.19 -17.56 -42.28
N HIS A 30 16.37 -17.17 -41.30
CA HIS A 30 14.91 -17.14 -41.44
C HIS A 30 14.31 -15.76 -41.19
N THR A 31 14.71 -14.79 -42.02
CA THR A 31 13.91 -13.59 -42.29
C THR A 31 13.11 -13.80 -43.57
N ASN A 32 11.83 -14.15 -43.44
CA ASN A 32 10.76 -13.75 -44.37
C ASN A 32 9.41 -14.34 -43.94
N GLY A 33 8.46 -13.46 -43.65
CA GLY A 33 7.03 -13.77 -43.74
C GLY A 33 6.14 -13.06 -42.71
N GLY A 34 5.41 -12.02 -43.16
CA GLY A 34 4.06 -11.72 -42.67
C GLY A 34 3.88 -10.45 -41.86
N ASN A 35 3.27 -9.44 -42.50
CA ASN A 35 2.71 -8.24 -41.87
C ASN A 35 1.60 -8.59 -40.85
N GLU A 36 1.59 -7.93 -39.70
CA GLU A 36 0.35 -7.52 -39.04
C GLU A 36 0.43 -6.02 -38.74
N GLU A 37 -0.52 -5.28 -39.31
CA GLU A 37 -0.67 -3.83 -39.20
C GLU A 37 -1.08 -3.44 -37.78
N THR A 38 -0.26 -2.63 -37.11
CA THR A 38 -0.73 -1.77 -36.02
C THR A 38 -1.42 -0.55 -36.65
N THR A 39 -2.74 -0.59 -36.77
CA THR A 39 -3.54 0.56 -37.22
C THR A 39 -3.79 1.52 -36.06
N LEU A 40 -3.13 2.67 -36.09
CA LEU A 40 -3.54 3.89 -35.39
C LEU A 40 -4.67 4.56 -36.21
N PRO A 41 -5.76 5.03 -35.62
CA PRO A 41 -6.69 5.93 -36.31
C PRO A 41 -6.21 7.38 -36.19
N ASP A 42 -5.87 7.98 -37.32
CA ASP A 42 -5.57 9.41 -37.47
C ASP A 42 -6.87 10.26 -37.45
N THR A 43 -6.82 11.33 -36.66
CA THR A 43 -7.53 12.62 -36.78
C THR A 43 -9.08 12.68 -36.73
N ILE A 44 -9.61 13.43 -35.75
CA ILE A 44 -10.97 14.01 -35.77
C ILE A 44 -10.91 15.49 -35.30
N PRO A 45 -11.70 16.42 -35.88
CA PRO A 45 -11.46 17.87 -35.84
C PRO A 45 -12.11 18.60 -34.65
N VAL A 46 -11.47 19.70 -34.26
CA VAL A 46 -11.91 20.66 -33.24
C VAL A 46 -13.03 21.57 -33.78
N VAL A 47 -14.12 21.71 -33.03
CA VAL A 47 -15.12 22.78 -33.17
C VAL A 47 -15.10 23.61 -31.88
N PRO A 48 -14.97 24.96 -31.96
CA PRO A 48 -15.00 25.83 -30.79
C PRO A 48 -16.43 26.33 -30.50
N ASP A 49 -16.78 26.56 -29.24
CA ASP A 49 -17.84 27.53 -28.90
C ASP A 49 -17.65 28.12 -27.48
N ASP A 50 -17.35 29.42 -27.50
CA ASP A 50 -17.96 30.54 -26.79
C ASP A 50 -18.54 30.40 -25.37
N SER A 51 -17.83 31.08 -24.44
CA SER A 51 -18.28 32.17 -23.55
C SER A 51 -19.50 32.00 -22.64
N GLY A 52 -19.31 32.31 -21.35
CA GLY A 52 -20.38 32.69 -20.43
C GLY A 52 -19.97 32.75 -18.96
N SER A 53 -19.29 33.83 -18.54
CA SER A 53 -19.01 34.18 -17.14
C SER A 53 -20.25 34.71 -16.38
N ALA A 54 -20.34 34.48 -15.07
CA ALA A 54 -20.75 35.46 -14.03
C ALA A 54 -20.78 34.80 -12.63
N THR A 55 -19.80 35.11 -11.75
CA THR A 55 -19.88 35.98 -10.52
C THR A 55 -20.79 35.41 -9.41
N SER A 56 -20.29 35.04 -8.22
CA SER A 56 -19.86 35.84 -7.02
C SER A 56 -20.68 35.29 -5.83
N ASP A 57 -20.37 35.34 -4.54
CA ASP A 57 -19.56 36.19 -3.68
C ASP A 57 -19.15 35.39 -2.42
N THR A 58 -18.03 35.82 -1.84
CA THR A 58 -17.46 35.54 -0.50
C THR A 58 -18.39 35.84 0.68
N GLU A 59 -18.16 35.20 1.84
CA GLU A 59 -18.00 35.90 3.13
C GLU A 59 -17.26 35.05 4.18
N ALA A 60 -16.47 35.75 4.98
CA ALA A 60 -15.36 35.31 5.83
C ALA A 60 -15.74 35.02 7.29
N VAL A 61 -14.93 34.24 8.03
CA VAL A 61 -14.91 34.25 9.51
C VAL A 61 -13.48 34.04 10.07
N THR A 62 -12.92 35.16 10.52
CA THR A 62 -11.95 35.47 11.60
C THR A 62 -11.18 34.37 12.36
N ASP A 63 -9.85 34.52 12.38
CA ASP A 63 -8.86 33.97 13.33
C ASP A 63 -8.83 34.68 14.70
N PRO A 64 -8.24 34.03 15.73
CA PRO A 64 -7.26 34.75 16.54
C PRO A 64 -6.04 33.94 17.05
N ALA A 65 -4.87 34.58 16.87
CA ALA A 65 -3.74 34.76 17.80
C ALA A 65 -2.83 33.57 18.20
N THR A 66 -1.59 33.65 17.72
CA THR A 66 -0.38 32.92 18.13
C THR A 66 0.45 33.71 19.17
N GLU A 67 1.06 33.00 20.12
CA GLU A 67 2.21 33.46 20.92
C GLU A 67 3.46 32.66 20.53
N THR A 68 4.58 33.36 20.41
CA THR A 68 5.92 32.94 19.95
C THR A 68 6.82 32.44 21.09
N ASP A 69 7.68 31.45 20.82
CA ASP A 69 9.06 31.47 21.35
C ASP A 69 10.03 30.53 20.60
N THR A 70 11.29 30.98 20.53
CA THR A 70 12.42 30.57 19.68
C THR A 70 13.38 29.55 20.31
N GLU A 71 13.90 28.59 19.53
CA GLU A 71 15.33 28.21 19.47
C GLU A 71 15.61 27.28 18.28
N GLN A 72 16.69 27.56 17.55
CA GLN A 72 17.07 26.99 16.24
C GLN A 72 17.87 25.69 16.44
N ASP A 73 17.29 24.56 16.02
CA ASP A 73 17.92 23.24 15.97
C ASP A 73 18.03 22.84 14.49
N THR A 74 19.25 22.68 13.96
CA THR A 74 19.51 22.43 12.52
C THR A 74 19.28 20.98 12.08
N THR A 75 18.50 20.21 12.83
CA THR A 75 18.00 18.91 12.38
C THR A 75 16.60 19.08 11.79
N PRO A 76 16.34 18.69 10.54
CA PRO A 76 14.99 18.67 10.01
C PRO A 76 14.12 17.78 10.90
N ARG A 77 13.18 18.38 11.64
CA ARG A 77 12.16 17.63 12.35
C ARG A 77 11.09 17.25 11.33
N PRO A 78 10.74 15.98 11.16
CA PRO A 78 9.65 15.63 10.28
C PRO A 78 8.35 16.17 10.86
N SER A 79 7.58 16.86 10.02
CA SER A 79 6.18 17.19 10.31
C SER A 79 5.45 15.89 10.67
N ALA A 80 4.64 15.92 11.73
CA ALA A 80 3.83 14.77 12.15
C ALA A 80 2.37 15.00 11.77
N VAL A 81 1.70 13.97 11.26
CA VAL A 81 0.23 13.93 11.15
C VAL A 81 -0.37 13.81 12.55
N VAL A 82 -1.27 14.71 12.93
CA VAL A 82 -1.99 14.70 14.22
C VAL A 82 -3.37 14.07 14.06
N PHE A 83 -3.95 13.50 15.12
CA PHE A 83 -5.31 12.96 15.08
C PHE A 83 -6.32 13.95 15.68
N PRO A 84 -7.43 14.24 15.00
CA PRO A 84 -8.62 14.84 15.59
C PRO A 84 -9.18 13.96 16.70
N GLY A 85 -10.03 14.56 17.54
CA GLY A 85 -10.83 13.84 18.53
C GLY A 85 -11.84 12.85 17.94
N THR A 86 -11.73 12.52 16.65
CA THR A 86 -12.49 11.45 15.99
C THR A 86 -11.68 10.16 15.77
N GLY A 87 -10.39 10.15 16.15
CA GLY A 87 -9.56 8.96 16.02
C GLY A 87 -9.25 8.56 14.56
N THR A 88 -9.40 9.48 13.60
CA THR A 88 -8.94 9.34 12.21
C THR A 88 -7.71 10.23 12.03
N PRO A 89 -6.66 9.87 11.25
CA PRO A 89 -5.54 10.78 11.03
C PRO A 89 -6.02 11.99 10.24
N ASP A 90 -5.64 13.17 10.69
CA ASP A 90 -5.90 14.38 9.95
C ASP A 90 -4.73 14.67 9.02
N TYR A 91 -4.90 14.18 7.80
CA TYR A 91 -3.98 14.43 6.70
C TYR A 91 -4.15 15.82 6.08
N THR A 92 -5.06 16.69 6.60
CA THR A 92 -5.28 18.02 6.01
C THR A 92 -4.01 18.86 5.97
N ARG A 93 -3.10 18.71 6.92
CA ARG A 93 -1.79 19.38 6.91
C ARG A 93 -0.87 19.02 5.74
N TYR A 94 -1.18 17.92 5.04
CA TYR A 94 -0.45 17.44 3.87
C TYR A 94 -1.25 17.65 2.58
N ILE A 95 -2.50 18.14 2.67
CA ILE A 95 -3.22 18.70 1.52
C ILE A 95 -2.47 19.94 1.08
N THR A 96 -2.35 20.08 -0.23
CA THR A 96 -1.49 21.06 -0.88
C THR A 96 -1.63 22.49 -0.32
N ALA A 97 -2.86 23.01 -0.21
CA ALA A 97 -3.11 24.36 0.27
C ALA A 97 -2.64 24.57 1.72
N THR A 98 -2.97 23.63 2.61
CA THR A 98 -2.63 23.73 4.04
C THR A 98 -1.13 23.55 4.25
N ARG A 99 -0.49 22.62 3.52
CA ARG A 99 0.97 22.43 3.58
C ARG A 99 1.71 23.71 3.19
N ILE A 100 1.28 24.38 2.12
CA ILE A 100 1.84 25.67 1.69
C ILE A 100 1.70 26.71 2.81
N HIS A 101 0.52 26.81 3.40
CA HIS A 101 0.28 27.74 4.50
C HIS A 101 1.21 27.46 5.69
N ASP A 102 1.28 26.21 6.16
CA ASP A 102 2.10 25.80 7.31
C ASP A 102 3.60 26.09 7.09
N VAL A 103 4.08 25.88 5.87
CA VAL A 103 5.47 26.18 5.48
C VAL A 103 5.76 27.68 5.48
N LEU A 104 4.82 28.52 5.06
CA LEU A 104 5.07 29.96 4.85
C LEU A 104 4.73 30.83 6.08
N ALA A 105 3.71 30.47 6.86
CA ALA A 105 3.12 31.33 7.90
C ALA A 105 4.11 31.73 9.01
N GLY A 106 5.11 30.90 9.29
CA GLY A 106 6.12 31.15 10.34
C GLY A 106 7.43 31.78 9.87
N ASN A 107 7.58 32.12 8.59
CA ASN A 107 8.90 32.36 7.98
C ASN A 107 9.15 33.79 7.44
N ASP A 108 8.23 34.74 7.66
CA ASP A 108 8.22 36.08 7.04
C ASP A 108 8.56 36.01 5.54
N ALA A 109 7.90 35.06 4.88
CA ALA A 109 8.25 34.62 3.54
C ALA A 109 7.59 35.48 2.47
N LEU A 110 8.36 35.85 1.45
CA LEU A 110 7.88 36.42 0.19
C LEU A 110 8.18 35.43 -0.94
N VAL A 111 7.15 34.92 -1.60
CA VAL A 111 7.27 34.02 -2.77
C VAL A 111 6.72 34.73 -3.98
N ILE A 112 7.51 34.81 -5.05
CA ILE A 112 7.12 35.43 -6.32
C ILE A 112 7.44 34.49 -7.48
N GLY A 113 6.47 34.32 -8.37
CA GLY A 113 6.57 33.42 -9.52
C GLY A 113 6.94 34.12 -10.83
N LEU A 114 7.61 33.40 -11.71
CA LEU A 114 7.82 33.76 -13.11
C LEU A 114 6.47 33.84 -13.82
N LYS A 115 6.19 35.01 -14.44
CA LYS A 115 4.91 35.27 -15.14
C LYS A 115 3.67 35.05 -14.26
N ALA A 116 3.82 35.08 -12.94
CA ALA A 116 2.71 34.95 -12.02
C ALA A 116 2.18 36.35 -11.66
N ALA A 117 0.86 36.52 -11.77
CA ALA A 117 0.20 37.75 -11.31
C ALA A 117 -0.02 37.75 -9.79
N LYS A 118 0.26 36.64 -9.12
CA LYS A 118 0.13 36.49 -7.67
C LYS A 118 1.44 36.07 -7.04
N GLY A 119 1.59 36.32 -5.74
CA GLY A 119 2.68 35.82 -4.92
C GLY A 119 2.23 35.62 -3.48
N TYR A 120 3.03 34.91 -2.69
CA TYR A 120 2.74 34.71 -1.28
C TYR A 120 3.48 35.72 -0.42
N ARG A 121 2.78 36.30 0.56
CA ARG A 121 3.36 37.04 1.67
C ARG A 121 2.87 36.43 2.98
N CYS A 122 3.79 35.84 3.74
CA CYS A 122 3.47 35.21 5.04
C CYS A 122 2.28 34.22 4.95
N ALA A 123 2.28 33.36 3.93
CA ALA A 123 1.22 32.40 3.57
C ALA A 123 -0.03 32.97 2.87
N GLU A 124 -0.22 34.29 2.84
CA GLU A 124 -1.34 34.91 2.13
C GLU A 124 -1.02 35.09 0.65
N LEU A 125 -1.94 34.69 -0.21
CA LEU A 125 -1.81 34.88 -1.66
C LEU A 125 -2.28 36.29 -2.03
N GLU A 126 -1.34 37.12 -2.49
CA GLU A 126 -1.56 38.53 -2.85
C GLU A 126 -1.36 38.76 -4.37
N GLU A 127 -2.07 39.74 -4.92
CA GLU A 127 -1.91 40.20 -6.30
C GLU A 127 -0.69 41.10 -6.45
N TYR A 128 0.16 40.81 -7.43
CA TYR A 128 1.39 41.52 -7.76
C TYR A 128 1.51 41.78 -9.27
N SER A 129 2.55 42.51 -9.66
CA SER A 129 2.87 42.68 -11.08
C SER A 129 3.50 41.40 -11.64
N ALA A 130 3.11 40.99 -12.84
CA ALA A 130 3.60 39.74 -13.45
C ALA A 130 5.05 39.83 -13.99
N ASP A 131 5.66 41.01 -13.95
CA ASP A 131 7.02 41.33 -14.41
C ASP A 131 8.04 41.41 -13.25
N LEU A 132 7.74 40.81 -12.10
CA LEU A 132 8.66 40.82 -10.94
C LEU A 132 9.80 39.81 -11.04
N VAL A 133 9.65 38.78 -11.88
CA VAL A 133 10.65 37.73 -12.09
C VAL A 133 10.87 37.55 -13.59
N GLU A 134 12.12 37.52 -14.02
CA GLU A 134 12.53 37.28 -15.40
C GLU A 134 13.64 36.23 -15.46
N VAL A 135 13.75 35.53 -16.58
CA VAL A 135 14.88 34.62 -16.85
C VAL A 135 15.64 35.18 -18.04
N THR A 136 16.89 35.57 -17.83
CA THR A 136 17.78 36.09 -18.88
C THR A 136 19.07 35.28 -18.92
N ASP A 137 19.42 34.73 -20.08
CA ASP A 137 20.59 33.87 -20.26
C ASP A 137 20.71 32.73 -19.23
N GLY A 138 19.57 32.25 -18.73
CA GLY A 138 19.50 31.18 -17.73
C GLY A 138 19.60 31.60 -16.28
N GLU A 139 19.75 32.88 -16.00
CA GLU A 139 19.76 33.41 -14.65
C GLU A 139 18.38 33.96 -14.30
N VAL A 140 17.84 33.53 -13.16
CA VAL A 140 16.62 34.11 -12.59
C VAL A 140 17.00 35.49 -12.04
N LEU A 141 16.27 36.50 -12.47
CA LEU A 141 16.36 37.86 -11.97
C LEU A 141 15.05 38.24 -11.32
N VAL A 142 15.14 39.05 -10.26
CA VAL A 142 14.01 39.56 -9.50
C VAL A 142 14.07 41.08 -9.42
N HIS A 143 12.90 41.72 -9.41
CA HIS A 143 12.79 43.17 -9.25
C HIS A 143 13.18 43.60 -7.82
N ALA A 144 14.44 44.00 -7.63
CA ALA A 144 15.02 44.31 -6.33
C ALA A 144 14.29 45.42 -5.58
N ASP A 145 13.84 46.46 -6.29
CA ASP A 145 13.16 47.59 -5.64
C ASP A 145 11.84 47.16 -4.97
N PHE A 146 11.08 46.27 -5.62
CA PHE A 146 9.84 45.73 -5.05
C PHE A 146 10.12 44.93 -3.79
N VAL A 147 11.09 44.01 -3.84
CA VAL A 147 11.44 43.17 -2.68
C VAL A 147 11.99 44.02 -1.54
N CYS A 148 12.84 45.01 -1.82
CA CYS A 148 13.35 45.94 -0.81
C CYS A 148 12.21 46.75 -0.18
N ASP A 149 11.24 47.22 -0.98
CA ASP A 149 10.08 47.97 -0.49
C ASP A 149 9.19 47.10 0.41
N VAL A 150 8.94 45.82 0.04
CA VAL A 150 8.16 44.86 0.86
C VAL A 150 8.77 44.70 2.25
N TYR A 151 10.10 44.65 2.34
CA TYR A 151 10.84 44.51 3.61
C TYR A 151 11.32 45.85 4.23
N GLY A 152 10.91 47.00 3.67
CA GLY A 152 11.21 48.32 4.22
C GLY A 152 12.69 48.75 4.17
N VAL A 153 13.48 48.18 3.25
CA VAL A 153 14.90 48.49 3.07
C VAL A 153 15.08 49.72 2.19
N THR A 154 15.60 50.80 2.76
CA THR A 154 15.83 52.07 2.03
C THR A 154 17.31 52.28 1.72
N GLY A 155 17.62 52.73 0.49
CA GLY A 155 18.99 53.03 0.06
C GLY A 155 19.85 51.81 -0.28
N SER A 156 19.23 50.68 -0.66
CA SER A 156 19.93 49.50 -1.18
C SER A 156 20.80 49.86 -2.40
N SER A 157 21.99 49.25 -2.49
CA SER A 157 22.84 49.35 -3.69
C SER A 157 22.39 48.44 -4.84
N VAL A 158 21.37 47.60 -4.60
CA VAL A 158 20.79 46.66 -5.57
C VAL A 158 19.44 47.22 -6.00
N THR A 159 19.28 47.55 -7.29
CA THR A 159 18.09 48.21 -7.86
C THR A 159 17.74 47.58 -9.22
N GLY A 160 16.46 47.67 -9.64
CA GLY A 160 15.99 47.05 -10.88
C GLY A 160 16.06 45.52 -10.85
N MET A 161 16.22 44.87 -12.00
CA MET A 161 16.39 43.42 -12.09
C MET A 161 17.77 43.00 -11.59
N ALA A 162 17.80 42.16 -10.56
CA ALA A 162 19.03 41.69 -9.93
C ALA A 162 18.93 40.21 -9.54
N THR A 163 20.07 39.60 -9.22
CA THR A 163 20.10 38.19 -8.82
C THR A 163 19.43 38.00 -7.45
N PRO A 164 18.65 36.93 -7.25
CA PRO A 164 17.99 36.65 -5.97
C PRO A 164 18.95 36.68 -4.78
N GLN A 165 20.19 36.21 -4.94
CA GLN A 165 21.20 36.21 -3.88
C GLN A 165 21.66 37.63 -3.51
N ALA A 166 21.82 38.52 -4.48
CA ALA A 166 22.18 39.91 -4.21
C ALA A 166 21.05 40.64 -3.47
N VAL A 167 19.80 40.41 -3.88
CA VAL A 167 18.61 40.96 -3.21
C VAL A 167 18.49 40.42 -1.79
N ALA A 168 18.60 39.10 -1.61
CA ALA A 168 18.53 38.44 -0.30
C ALA A 168 19.58 39.00 0.68
N GLY A 169 20.81 39.20 0.21
CA GLY A 169 21.86 39.84 1.00
C GLY A 169 21.56 41.29 1.38
N ALA A 170 20.89 42.06 0.52
CA ALA A 170 20.49 43.43 0.80
C ALA A 170 19.37 43.54 1.85
N ILE A 171 18.45 42.56 1.86
CA ILE A 171 17.31 42.51 2.80
C ILE A 171 17.58 41.66 4.05
N GLY A 172 18.75 41.00 4.14
CA GLY A 172 19.11 40.15 5.27
C GLY A 172 18.31 38.85 5.36
N LYS A 173 17.82 38.31 4.24
CA LYS A 173 17.03 37.07 4.16
C LYS A 173 17.82 35.93 3.51
N LYS A 174 17.33 34.69 3.67
CA LYS A 174 17.72 33.55 2.84
C LYS A 174 16.93 33.55 1.54
N VAL A 175 17.42 32.82 0.54
CA VAL A 175 16.75 32.69 -0.75
C VAL A 175 16.75 31.26 -1.25
N LEU A 176 15.62 30.85 -1.82
CA LEU A 176 15.45 29.60 -2.54
C LEU A 176 14.89 29.93 -3.94
N VAL A 177 15.48 29.30 -4.96
CA VAL A 177 15.04 29.42 -6.35
C VAL A 177 14.62 28.03 -6.80
N TYR A 178 13.36 27.88 -7.19
CA TYR A 178 12.80 26.61 -7.65
C TYR A 178 12.62 26.64 -9.16
N ASP A 179 13.36 25.78 -9.87
CA ASP A 179 13.21 25.46 -11.31
C ASP A 179 13.02 26.68 -12.23
N HIS A 180 13.60 27.83 -11.86
CA HIS A 180 13.37 29.12 -12.53
C HIS A 180 11.91 29.62 -12.55
N LYS A 181 10.99 28.88 -11.93
CA LYS A 181 9.56 29.15 -11.85
C LYS A 181 9.20 30.08 -10.70
N LEU A 182 9.89 30.01 -9.57
CA LEU A 182 9.66 30.92 -8.46
C LEU A 182 10.92 31.20 -7.64
N VAL A 183 10.85 32.31 -6.91
CA VAL A 183 11.86 32.76 -5.94
C VAL A 183 11.17 32.97 -4.60
N MET A 184 11.77 32.44 -3.53
CA MET A 184 11.32 32.59 -2.15
C MET A 184 12.39 33.28 -1.31
N PHE A 185 12.02 34.37 -0.65
CA PHE A 185 12.80 35.07 0.37
C PHE A 185 12.22 34.79 1.75
N PHE A 186 13.05 34.46 2.75
CA PHE A 186 12.57 34.03 4.07
C PHE A 186 13.63 34.18 5.17
N ASP A 187 13.20 34.22 6.44
CA ASP A 187 14.11 34.37 7.61
C ASP A 187 14.94 33.12 7.92
N GLY A 188 14.59 31.97 7.34
CA GLY A 188 15.37 30.76 7.44
C GLY A 188 14.98 29.79 8.54
N GLY A 189 13.68 29.60 8.78
CA GLY A 189 13.10 28.53 9.61
C GLY A 189 13.19 27.15 8.95
N GLU A 190 12.07 26.41 8.81
CA GLU A 190 12.07 25.10 8.12
C GLU A 190 12.77 25.24 6.76
N THR A 191 13.80 24.42 6.55
CA THR A 191 14.62 24.49 5.33
C THR A 191 13.88 23.74 4.24
N LEU A 192 13.16 24.47 3.38
CA LEU A 192 12.68 23.90 2.14
C LEU A 192 13.87 23.54 1.26
N ASP A 193 13.77 22.39 0.62
CA ASP A 193 14.76 21.86 -0.30
C ASP A 193 14.09 21.53 -1.64
N THR A 194 14.72 21.91 -2.76
CA THR A 194 14.11 21.77 -4.09
C THR A 194 13.97 20.32 -4.54
N TYR A 195 14.51 19.36 -3.79
CA TYR A 195 14.34 17.93 -4.03
C TYR A 195 13.24 17.34 -3.14
N HIS A 196 13.28 17.57 -1.82
CA HIS A 196 12.29 17.01 -0.89
C HIS A 196 10.93 17.70 -0.93
N ASP A 197 10.92 19.02 -1.10
CA ASP A 197 9.70 19.83 -1.12
C ASP A 197 9.31 20.21 -2.56
N LEU A 198 9.82 19.45 -3.55
CA LEU A 198 9.55 19.66 -4.98
C LEU A 198 8.06 19.81 -5.25
N TYR A 199 7.24 18.95 -4.65
CA TYR A 199 5.80 18.94 -4.91
C TYR A 199 5.08 20.11 -4.24
N THR A 200 5.50 20.47 -3.01
CA THR A 200 5.03 21.68 -2.33
C THR A 200 5.37 22.95 -3.14
N LEU A 201 6.59 23.06 -3.67
CA LEU A 201 7.06 24.22 -4.45
C LEU A 201 6.33 24.34 -5.80
N GLU A 202 6.15 23.23 -6.52
CA GLU A 202 5.35 23.23 -7.76
C GLU A 202 3.92 23.66 -7.47
N ALA A 203 3.33 23.18 -6.38
CA ALA A 203 1.97 23.57 -6.03
C ALA A 203 1.84 25.06 -5.71
N MET A 204 2.81 25.66 -5.00
CA MET A 204 2.85 27.12 -4.81
C MET A 204 2.81 27.84 -6.16
N TYR A 205 3.60 27.38 -7.14
CA TYR A 205 3.60 27.94 -8.47
C TYR A 205 2.23 27.83 -9.16
N LEU A 206 1.59 26.66 -9.12
CA LEU A 206 0.27 26.45 -9.73
C LEU A 206 -0.78 27.43 -9.18
N TYR A 207 -0.82 27.65 -7.86
CA TYR A 207 -1.71 28.63 -7.23
C TYR A 207 -1.40 30.07 -7.66
N MET A 208 -0.12 30.43 -7.77
CA MET A 208 0.30 31.78 -8.18
C MET A 208 -0.02 32.09 -9.66
N THR A 209 -0.16 31.06 -10.49
CA THR A 209 -0.46 31.20 -11.93
C THR A 209 -1.93 31.03 -12.29
N ASP A 210 -2.83 30.93 -11.30
CA ASP A 210 -4.26 30.64 -11.53
C ASP A 210 -4.47 29.36 -12.35
N ALA A 211 -3.70 28.31 -12.04
CA ALA A 211 -3.90 27.00 -12.66
C ALA A 211 -5.32 26.47 -12.37
N SER A 212 -5.80 25.54 -13.21
CA SER A 212 -7.13 24.99 -13.02
C SER A 212 -7.22 24.20 -11.71
N GLU A 213 -8.43 24.08 -11.15
CA GLU A 213 -8.66 23.24 -9.97
C GLU A 213 -8.23 21.78 -10.23
N GLU A 214 -8.40 21.29 -11.46
CA GLU A 214 -7.95 19.97 -11.87
C GLU A 214 -6.42 19.83 -11.77
N ASP A 215 -5.65 20.83 -12.18
CA ASP A 215 -4.18 20.83 -12.07
C ASP A 215 -3.73 20.82 -10.61
N ILE A 216 -4.39 21.64 -9.77
CA ILE A 216 -4.07 21.79 -8.35
C ILE A 216 -4.38 20.52 -7.57
N VAL A 217 -5.57 19.92 -7.78
CA VAL A 217 -5.99 18.70 -7.08
C VAL A 217 -5.10 17.51 -7.46
N ASN A 218 -4.62 17.46 -8.71
CA ASN A 218 -3.76 16.37 -9.18
C ASN A 218 -2.27 16.55 -8.88
N ALA A 219 -1.86 17.69 -8.31
CA ALA A 219 -0.50 17.91 -7.85
C ALA A 219 -0.04 16.79 -6.90
N PHE A 220 1.24 16.43 -6.98
CA PHE A 220 1.83 15.44 -6.09
C PHE A 220 1.94 16.00 -4.65
N ILE A 221 2.13 15.10 -3.68
CA ILE A 221 2.11 15.43 -2.25
C ILE A 221 3.34 14.84 -1.58
N ASP A 222 3.99 15.62 -0.73
CA ASP A 222 5.08 15.16 0.12
C ASP A 222 4.51 14.33 1.28
N LEU A 223 4.94 13.08 1.40
CA LEU A 223 4.38 12.12 2.35
C LEU A 223 4.99 12.28 3.75
N PRO A 224 4.22 12.06 4.82
CA PRO A 224 4.73 12.12 6.18
C PRO A 224 5.63 10.91 6.52
N ASP A 225 6.86 11.17 6.94
CA ASP A 225 7.74 10.15 7.55
C ASP A 225 7.20 9.67 8.91
N ARG A 226 6.33 10.46 9.56
CA ARG A 226 5.82 10.19 10.90
C ARG A 226 4.37 10.58 11.06
N ILE A 227 3.60 9.72 11.72
CA ILE A 227 2.22 9.97 12.13
C ILE A 227 2.17 9.87 13.65
N SER A 228 1.68 10.90 14.36
CA SER A 228 1.64 10.92 15.82
C SER A 228 0.50 11.76 16.39
N ASN A 229 -0.09 11.30 17.48
CA ASN A 229 -1.11 12.08 18.19
C ASN A 229 -0.54 13.22 19.03
N GLY A 230 0.80 13.38 19.05
CA GLY A 230 1.50 14.38 19.86
C GLY A 230 1.40 14.16 21.37
N LYS A 231 0.78 13.06 21.82
CA LYS A 231 0.51 12.79 23.25
C LYS A 231 1.14 11.50 23.74
N ASN A 232 0.93 10.39 23.04
CA ASN A 232 1.35 9.07 23.48
C ASN A 232 1.42 7.98 22.39
N ASN A 233 1.16 8.31 21.12
CA ASN A 233 1.24 7.34 20.03
C ASN A 233 2.00 7.93 18.83
N ALA A 234 2.91 7.16 18.24
CA ALA A 234 3.58 7.51 17.00
C ALA A 234 3.92 6.27 16.16
N VAL A 235 3.89 6.45 14.85
CA VAL A 235 4.43 5.53 13.85
C VAL A 235 5.47 6.29 13.02
N TYR A 236 6.67 5.73 12.92
CA TYR A 236 7.73 6.20 12.04
C TYR A 236 7.86 5.25 10.84
N TYR A 237 7.86 5.80 9.63
CA TYR A 237 8.06 5.10 8.37
C TYR A 237 9.46 5.41 7.86
N THR A 238 10.28 4.37 7.65
CA THR A 238 11.63 4.58 7.09
C THR A 238 11.62 5.06 5.65
N ALA A 239 10.56 4.75 4.90
CA ALA A 239 10.27 5.26 3.57
C ALA A 239 8.74 5.23 3.34
N PRO A 240 8.01 6.34 3.61
CA PRO A 240 6.55 6.38 3.51
C PRO A 240 6.03 6.15 2.09
N ASP A 241 6.83 6.45 1.06
CA ASP A 241 6.56 6.17 -0.36
C ASP A 241 6.57 4.66 -0.71
N LEU A 242 6.99 3.80 0.21
CA LEU A 242 6.85 2.34 0.11
C LEU A 242 5.70 1.79 0.98
N ASN A 243 4.93 2.65 1.65
CA ASN A 243 3.76 2.26 2.42
C ASN A 243 2.46 2.63 1.68
N LEU A 244 1.72 1.64 1.18
CA LEU A 244 0.47 1.86 0.44
C LEU A 244 -0.66 2.45 1.30
N GLY A 245 -0.70 2.13 2.60
CA GLY A 245 -1.68 2.68 3.53
C GLY A 245 -1.57 4.18 3.67
N VAL A 246 -0.36 4.68 3.96
CA VAL A 246 -0.09 6.12 4.08
C VAL A 246 -0.34 6.82 2.74
N GLN A 247 0.18 6.28 1.65
CA GLN A 247 0.04 6.86 0.32
C GLN A 247 -1.41 7.00 -0.14
N SER A 248 -2.16 5.90 -0.10
CA SER A 248 -3.56 5.92 -0.54
C SER A 248 -4.39 6.84 0.35
N SER A 249 -4.16 6.89 1.66
CA SER A 249 -4.89 7.78 2.56
C SER A 249 -4.61 9.27 2.28
N VAL A 250 -3.35 9.68 2.11
CA VAL A 250 -3.00 11.09 1.85
C VAL A 250 -3.51 11.54 0.47
N TYR A 251 -3.22 10.76 -0.58
CA TYR A 251 -3.64 11.13 -1.93
C TYR A 251 -5.15 11.07 -2.12
N PHE A 252 -5.85 10.16 -1.44
CA PHE A 252 -7.31 10.11 -1.49
C PHE A 252 -7.95 11.29 -0.76
N ALA A 253 -7.35 11.78 0.34
CA ALA A 253 -7.82 12.99 1.02
C ALA A 253 -7.75 14.23 0.12
N GLN A 254 -6.73 14.33 -0.73
CA GLN A 254 -6.59 15.40 -1.73
C GLN A 254 -7.57 15.23 -2.91
N MET A 255 -7.56 14.05 -3.54
CA MET A 255 -8.20 13.85 -4.85
C MET A 255 -9.64 13.36 -4.79
N GLY A 256 -10.08 12.87 -3.64
CA GLY A 256 -11.40 12.28 -3.44
C GLY A 256 -11.68 11.02 -4.28
N ALA A 257 -12.90 10.54 -4.17
CA ALA A 257 -13.42 9.45 -4.99
C ALA A 257 -13.59 9.88 -6.45
N VAL A 258 -13.47 8.93 -7.37
CA VAL A 258 -13.87 9.15 -8.76
C VAL A 258 -15.39 9.39 -8.82
N THR A 259 -15.81 10.41 -9.55
CA THR A 259 -17.24 10.72 -9.72
C THR A 259 -18.00 9.49 -10.25
N GLY A 260 -19.08 9.11 -9.56
CA GLY A 260 -19.91 7.95 -9.93
C GLY A 260 -19.35 6.60 -9.47
N VAL A 261 -18.26 6.59 -8.70
CA VAL A 261 -17.55 5.39 -8.28
C VAL A 261 -17.35 5.43 -6.75
N ALA A 262 -18.14 4.64 -6.02
CA ALA A 262 -18.20 4.69 -4.55
C ALA A 262 -16.90 4.21 -3.88
N ALA A 263 -16.51 4.80 -2.75
CA ALA A 263 -15.38 4.30 -1.96
C ALA A 263 -15.79 3.06 -1.14
N GLY A 264 -14.82 2.20 -0.80
CA GLY A 264 -15.06 1.09 0.11
C GLY A 264 -15.20 1.53 1.56
N PRO A 265 -15.77 0.67 2.43
CA PRO A 265 -15.79 0.92 3.86
C PRO A 265 -14.40 0.74 4.46
N ARG A 266 -14.10 1.47 5.54
CA ARG A 266 -12.97 1.11 6.41
C ARG A 266 -13.27 -0.18 7.16
N ILE A 267 -12.27 -1.06 7.25
CA ILE A 267 -12.42 -2.39 7.87
C ILE A 267 -11.40 -2.53 9.00
N VAL A 268 -11.80 -3.14 10.10
CA VAL A 268 -10.87 -3.73 11.06
C VAL A 268 -10.93 -5.25 10.91
N ALA A 269 -9.77 -5.92 10.89
CA ALA A 269 -9.68 -7.36 10.79
C ALA A 269 -8.72 -7.95 11.83
N GLY A 270 -9.12 -9.04 12.47
CA GLY A 270 -8.29 -9.84 13.37
C GLY A 270 -7.94 -11.20 12.77
N GLU A 271 -6.79 -11.76 13.15
CA GLU A 271 -6.49 -13.17 12.83
C GLU A 271 -7.60 -14.09 13.36
N GLY A 272 -8.16 -14.93 12.49
CA GLY A 272 -9.28 -15.81 12.83
C GLY A 272 -8.87 -17.04 13.66
N TYR A 273 -9.87 -17.86 14.01
CA TYR A 273 -9.69 -19.09 14.80
C TYR A 273 -9.39 -20.29 13.89
N PHE A 274 -8.32 -21.04 14.16
CA PHE A 274 -7.99 -22.24 13.40
C PHE A 274 -8.69 -23.49 13.96
N MET A 275 -9.67 -24.02 13.21
CA MET A 275 -10.50 -25.17 13.62
C MET A 275 -9.85 -26.56 13.39
N GLY A 276 -8.69 -26.63 12.73
CA GLY A 276 -8.13 -27.90 12.21
C GLY A 276 -7.45 -28.81 13.24
N ASP A 277 -7.23 -28.33 14.47
CA ASP A 277 -6.70 -29.10 15.59
C ASP A 277 -7.03 -28.35 16.89
N GLU A 278 -7.81 -28.96 17.79
CA GLU A 278 -8.21 -28.39 19.09
C GLU A 278 -7.02 -28.05 20.01
N THR A 279 -5.80 -28.47 19.65
CA THR A 279 -4.56 -28.17 20.38
C THR A 279 -3.71 -27.07 19.73
N ASN A 280 -4.05 -26.59 18.52
CA ASN A 280 -3.15 -25.75 17.73
C ASN A 280 -3.54 -24.27 17.72
N GLU A 281 -3.08 -23.61 18.78
CA GLU A 281 -3.02 -22.17 19.02
C GLU A 281 -2.01 -21.45 18.09
N ALA A 282 -2.08 -21.69 16.79
CA ALA A 282 -1.06 -21.20 15.85
C ALA A 282 -1.11 -19.67 15.67
N ASN A 283 -2.32 -19.09 15.57
CA ASN A 283 -2.50 -17.66 15.33
C ASN A 283 -2.27 -16.83 16.58
N HIS A 284 -1.69 -15.64 16.39
CA HIS A 284 -1.52 -14.65 17.43
C HIS A 284 -2.84 -13.88 17.63
N THR A 285 -2.76 -12.65 18.13
CA THR A 285 -3.89 -11.74 18.28
C THR A 285 -3.65 -10.46 17.49
N VAL A 286 -3.10 -10.61 16.28
CA VAL A 286 -2.79 -9.47 15.41
C VAL A 286 -4.08 -8.89 14.84
N VAL A 287 -4.17 -7.57 14.89
CA VAL A 287 -5.27 -6.77 14.33
C VAL A 287 -4.71 -5.84 13.26
N ARG A 288 -5.40 -5.74 12.13
CA ARG A 288 -5.14 -4.80 11.03
C ARG A 288 -6.32 -3.85 10.85
N VAL A 289 -6.02 -2.57 10.66
CA VAL A 289 -7.00 -1.54 10.26
C VAL A 289 -6.74 -1.18 8.81
N LEU A 290 -7.79 -1.22 8.00
CA LEU A 290 -7.75 -0.96 6.56
C LEU A 290 -8.53 0.32 6.24
N ASN A 291 -7.98 1.15 5.34
CA ASN A 291 -8.65 2.34 4.84
C ASN A 291 -9.71 2.01 3.78
N GLN A 292 -10.34 3.03 3.19
CA GLN A 292 -11.41 2.88 2.19
C GLN A 292 -10.93 2.24 0.87
N GLN A 293 -9.61 2.26 0.62
CA GLN A 293 -8.95 1.58 -0.49
C GLN A 293 -8.50 0.16 -0.11
N GLN A 294 -8.90 -0.34 1.06
CA GLN A 294 -8.56 -1.67 1.58
C GLN A 294 -7.05 -1.90 1.76
N THR A 295 -6.30 -0.85 2.12
CA THR A 295 -4.86 -0.97 2.47
C THR A 295 -4.65 -0.76 3.96
N VAL A 296 -3.65 -1.46 4.51
CA VAL A 296 -3.37 -1.46 5.97
C VAL A 296 -2.78 -0.12 6.40
N THR A 297 -3.45 0.58 7.31
CA THR A 297 -2.99 1.83 7.91
C THR A 297 -2.48 1.67 9.34
N ALA A 298 -2.93 0.62 10.05
CA ALA A 298 -2.38 0.23 11.34
C ALA A 298 -2.36 -1.29 11.49
N GLN A 299 -1.34 -1.78 12.19
CA GLN A 299 -1.26 -3.15 12.68
C GLN A 299 -0.77 -3.12 14.11
N PHE A 300 -1.36 -3.94 14.97
CA PHE A 300 -0.98 -4.05 16.38
C PHE A 300 -1.32 -5.42 16.94
N LEU A 301 -0.63 -5.78 18.03
CA LEU A 301 -0.93 -6.99 18.79
C LEU A 301 -1.89 -6.67 19.95
N ALA A 302 -3.08 -7.26 19.95
CA ALA A 302 -4.09 -6.93 20.95
C ALA A 302 -3.75 -7.47 22.36
N PHE A 303 -3.17 -8.67 22.44
CA PHE A 303 -2.86 -9.35 23.70
C PHE A 303 -1.38 -9.74 23.80
N ASP A 304 -0.93 -10.08 25.00
CA ASP A 304 0.43 -10.57 25.22
C ASP A 304 0.80 -11.66 24.21
N PRO A 305 2.05 -11.71 23.71
CA PRO A 305 2.50 -12.77 22.82
C PRO A 305 2.47 -14.17 23.42
N SER A 306 1.91 -14.46 24.59
CA SER A 306 1.53 -15.84 24.98
C SER A 306 0.07 -16.18 24.64
N VAL A 307 -0.79 -15.20 24.43
CA VAL A 307 -2.21 -15.39 24.07
C VAL A 307 -2.28 -15.75 22.58
N ARG A 308 -2.99 -16.84 22.30
CA ARG A 308 -3.07 -17.47 20.99
C ARG A 308 -4.48 -17.95 20.67
N GLY A 309 -4.67 -18.36 19.41
CA GLY A 309 -5.93 -18.86 18.88
C GLY A 309 -6.70 -17.82 18.07
N GLY A 310 -6.09 -16.69 17.72
CA GLY A 310 -6.77 -15.61 17.01
C GLY A 310 -7.51 -14.64 17.95
N VAL A 311 -8.07 -13.60 17.34
CA VAL A 311 -8.74 -12.49 18.04
C VAL A 311 -10.03 -12.12 17.33
N GLN A 312 -11.07 -11.83 18.12
CA GLN A 312 -12.30 -11.19 17.67
C GLN A 312 -12.12 -9.68 17.69
N VAL A 313 -12.68 -9.00 16.71
CA VAL A 313 -12.74 -7.54 16.63
C VAL A 313 -14.20 -7.08 16.49
N ALA A 314 -14.56 -6.01 17.19
CA ALA A 314 -15.84 -5.34 17.03
C ALA A 314 -15.63 -3.82 17.14
N ALA A 315 -16.12 -3.07 16.16
CA ALA A 315 -15.94 -1.63 16.03
C ALA A 315 -17.19 -0.89 16.51
N ALA A 316 -17.00 0.19 17.27
CA ALA A 316 -18.09 1.01 17.79
C ALA A 316 -17.79 2.50 17.69
N GLN A 317 -18.79 3.27 17.31
CA GLN A 317 -18.79 4.73 17.38
C GLN A 317 -19.12 5.18 18.81
N VAL A 318 -18.19 5.92 19.44
CA VAL A 318 -18.32 6.46 20.80
C VAL A 318 -17.99 7.95 20.78
N GLY A 319 -19.01 8.79 20.92
CA GLY A 319 -18.92 10.21 20.63
C GLY A 319 -18.41 10.43 19.21
N ASN A 320 -17.29 11.14 19.11
CA ASN A 320 -16.64 11.43 17.83
C ASN A 320 -15.64 10.33 17.41
N GLU A 321 -15.21 9.44 18.32
CA GLU A 321 -14.17 8.44 18.08
C GLU A 321 -14.76 7.10 17.63
N THR A 322 -14.00 6.36 16.82
CA THR A 322 -14.25 4.93 16.58
C THR A 322 -13.30 4.09 17.44
N LEU A 323 -13.86 3.19 18.24
CA LEU A 323 -13.13 2.28 19.12
C LEU A 323 -13.24 0.84 18.64
N ILE A 324 -12.20 0.04 18.89
CA ILE A 324 -12.09 -1.37 18.51
C ILE A 324 -12.01 -2.21 19.78
N ALA A 325 -13.09 -2.91 20.11
CA ALA A 325 -13.08 -3.92 21.16
C ALA A 325 -12.50 -5.24 20.64
N THR A 326 -11.67 -5.89 21.46
CA THR A 326 -11.02 -7.15 21.11
C THR A 326 -11.18 -8.20 22.21
N ALA A 327 -11.36 -9.45 21.81
CA ALA A 327 -11.45 -10.59 22.71
C ALA A 327 -10.76 -11.82 22.11
N PRO A 328 -10.02 -12.62 22.90
CA PRO A 328 -9.41 -13.85 22.41
C PRO A 328 -10.47 -14.94 22.18
N PHE A 329 -10.25 -15.81 21.20
CA PHE A 329 -11.15 -16.94 20.94
C PHE A 329 -11.04 -18.07 21.96
N VAL A 330 -9.86 -18.23 22.55
CA VAL A 330 -9.49 -19.34 23.45
C VAL A 330 -9.20 -18.82 24.84
N ARG A 331 -9.50 -19.64 25.84
CA ARG A 331 -9.20 -19.37 27.25
C ARG A 331 -7.76 -19.82 27.58
N HIS A 332 -6.89 -18.90 27.97
CA HIS A 332 -5.61 -19.11 28.67
C HIS A 332 -5.74 -18.86 30.18
N ASP A 333 -5.04 -19.62 31.00
CA ASP A 333 -5.16 -19.51 32.46
C ASP A 333 -4.68 -18.14 32.97
N GLY A 334 -5.57 -17.38 33.61
CA GLY A 334 -5.25 -16.11 34.28
C GLY A 334 -5.03 -14.88 33.39
N LYS A 335 -5.20 -14.96 32.06
CA LYS A 335 -4.91 -13.86 31.11
C LYS A 335 -6.05 -13.42 30.16
N ASN A 336 -7.27 -13.98 30.27
CA ASN A 336 -8.34 -13.74 29.27
C ASN A 336 -9.75 -13.70 29.85
N GLY A 337 -9.90 -12.96 30.94
CA GLY A 337 -11.21 -12.40 31.32
C GLY A 337 -11.42 -10.98 30.78
N ASP A 338 -10.42 -10.41 30.11
CA ASP A 338 -10.37 -8.99 29.81
C ASP A 338 -10.64 -8.73 28.33
N ILE A 339 -11.57 -7.81 28.06
CA ILE A 339 -11.74 -7.21 26.75
C ILE A 339 -10.82 -6.00 26.67
N ARG A 340 -10.07 -5.88 25.58
CA ARG A 340 -9.19 -4.73 25.35
C ARG A 340 -9.77 -3.84 24.27
N VAL A 341 -9.83 -2.55 24.55
CA VAL A 341 -10.41 -1.56 23.63
C VAL A 341 -9.30 -0.64 23.15
N PHE A 342 -9.18 -0.52 21.83
CA PHE A 342 -8.17 0.27 21.14
C PHE A 342 -8.81 1.40 20.33
N ASP A 343 -8.04 2.44 20.03
CA ASP A 343 -8.38 3.33 18.93
C ASP A 343 -8.01 2.71 17.57
N THR A 344 -8.33 3.39 16.46
CA THR A 344 -8.03 2.87 15.12
C THR A 344 -6.54 2.85 14.75
N PHE A 345 -5.65 3.31 15.65
CA PHE A 345 -4.20 3.20 15.49
C PHE A 345 -3.59 2.04 16.26
N GLY A 346 -4.35 1.39 17.14
CA GLY A 346 -3.85 0.37 18.05
C GLY A 346 -3.34 0.91 19.39
N THR A 347 -3.67 2.16 19.76
CA THR A 347 -3.40 2.65 21.11
C THR A 347 -4.43 2.05 22.06
N LEU A 348 -3.96 1.40 23.13
CA LEU A 348 -4.84 0.88 24.18
C LEU A 348 -5.55 2.03 24.90
N ARG A 349 -6.89 1.99 24.95
CA ARG A 349 -7.74 2.97 25.64
C ARG A 349 -8.20 2.47 26.99
N MET A 350 -8.65 1.22 27.04
CA MET A 350 -9.12 0.59 28.27
C MET A 350 -9.02 -0.93 28.23
N GLU A 351 -9.03 -1.52 29.42
CA GLU A 351 -9.17 -2.96 29.66
C GLU A 351 -10.41 -3.17 30.53
N ILE A 352 -11.31 -4.06 30.12
CA ILE A 352 -12.58 -4.35 30.79
C ILE A 352 -12.50 -5.76 31.35
N THR A 353 -12.35 -5.88 32.67
CA THR A 353 -12.32 -7.18 33.35
C THR A 353 -13.72 -7.69 33.64
N LEU A 354 -14.07 -8.83 33.05
CA LEU A 354 -15.39 -9.43 33.21
C LEU A 354 -15.43 -10.56 34.23
N ASN A 355 -14.31 -11.13 34.66
CA ASN A 355 -14.30 -12.14 35.72
C ASN A 355 -14.44 -11.47 37.11
N PRO A 356 -15.34 -11.94 38.01
CA PRO A 356 -16.18 -13.15 37.96
C PRO A 356 -17.61 -12.93 37.44
N ILE A 357 -17.92 -11.81 36.80
CA ILE A 357 -19.25 -11.47 36.26
C ILE A 357 -19.65 -12.43 35.13
N LEU A 358 -18.74 -12.68 34.18
CA LEU A 358 -18.92 -13.60 33.06
C LEU A 358 -17.60 -14.32 32.77
N GLU A 359 -17.62 -15.65 32.74
CA GLU A 359 -16.45 -16.44 32.34
C GLU A 359 -16.37 -16.59 30.82
N GLY A 360 -15.16 -16.44 30.26
CA GLY A 360 -14.91 -16.64 28.83
C GLY A 360 -14.79 -18.12 28.44
N PRO A 361 -14.77 -18.43 27.12
CA PRO A 361 -14.65 -17.47 26.02
C PRO A 361 -15.95 -16.74 25.67
N TYR A 362 -15.81 -15.51 25.18
CA TYR A 362 -16.92 -14.61 24.85
C TYR A 362 -17.13 -14.51 23.34
N THR A 363 -18.32 -14.13 22.92
CA THR A 363 -18.56 -13.48 21.62
C THR A 363 -18.82 -12.00 21.89
N ILE A 364 -18.19 -11.12 21.10
CA ILE A 364 -18.35 -9.66 21.23
C ILE A 364 -19.03 -9.08 19.99
N LEU A 365 -19.94 -8.13 20.20
CA LEU A 365 -20.69 -7.43 19.15
C LEU A 365 -20.89 -5.97 19.54
N THR A 366 -21.02 -5.08 18.58
CA THR A 366 -21.27 -3.65 18.79
C THR A 366 -22.53 -3.21 18.08
N GLY A 367 -23.26 -2.27 18.68
CA GLY A 367 -24.45 -1.68 18.08
C GLY A 367 -25.22 -0.75 19.02
N HIS A 368 -26.29 -0.16 18.52
CA HIS A 368 -27.21 0.70 19.24
C HIS A 368 -28.28 -0.15 19.98
N PHE A 369 -27.86 -0.89 21.01
CA PHE A 369 -28.74 -1.76 21.80
C PHE A 369 -29.55 -1.02 22.89
N VAL A 370 -29.34 0.29 23.05
CA VAL A 370 -29.98 1.12 24.08
C VAL A 370 -30.69 2.30 23.42
N ALA A 371 -32.02 2.35 23.53
CA ALA A 371 -32.84 3.38 22.93
C ALA A 371 -32.47 4.78 23.42
N GLY A 372 -32.37 5.74 22.49
CA GLY A 372 -32.05 7.13 22.79
C GLY A 372 -30.60 7.38 23.19
N ARG A 373 -29.72 6.37 23.13
CA ARG A 373 -28.27 6.55 23.29
C ARG A 373 -27.63 6.79 21.93
N ALA A 374 -26.82 7.84 21.83
CA ALA A 374 -26.07 8.18 20.62
C ALA A 374 -24.91 7.21 20.37
N ASP A 375 -24.13 6.88 21.40
CA ASP A 375 -23.01 5.94 21.25
C ASP A 375 -23.48 4.50 21.06
N GLU A 376 -22.70 3.74 20.29
CA GLU A 376 -22.81 2.29 20.27
C GLU A 376 -22.30 1.69 21.58
N THR A 377 -22.83 0.51 21.91
CA THR A 377 -22.49 -0.24 23.12
C THR A 377 -21.92 -1.60 22.76
N LEU A 378 -21.09 -2.15 23.65
CA LEU A 378 -20.53 -3.48 23.50
C LEU A 378 -21.47 -4.52 24.13
N LEU A 379 -21.93 -5.46 23.32
CA LEU A 379 -22.57 -6.69 23.78
C LEU A 379 -21.51 -7.78 23.95
N VAL A 380 -21.46 -8.35 25.14
CA VAL A 380 -20.63 -9.52 25.46
C VAL A 380 -21.54 -10.68 25.85
N LEU A 381 -21.45 -11.78 25.13
CA LEU A 381 -22.22 -12.99 25.41
C LEU A 381 -21.28 -14.19 25.60
N SER A 382 -21.68 -15.14 26.45
CA SER A 382 -20.96 -16.41 26.56
C SER A 382 -21.01 -17.14 25.21
N ARG A 383 -19.87 -17.62 24.71
CA ARG A 383 -19.82 -18.35 23.43
C ARG A 383 -20.57 -19.69 23.48
N THR A 384 -20.69 -20.26 24.67
CA THR A 384 -21.40 -21.52 24.92
C THR A 384 -22.48 -21.37 25.99
N MET A 385 -23.58 -22.09 25.83
CA MET A 385 -24.59 -22.19 26.89
C MET A 385 -24.07 -22.99 28.09
N THR A 386 -24.59 -22.67 29.28
CA THR A 386 -24.34 -23.46 30.50
C THR A 386 -24.95 -24.86 30.39
N ALA A 387 -24.63 -25.74 31.35
CA ALA A 387 -25.22 -27.08 31.41
C ALA A 387 -26.74 -27.04 31.64
N GLU A 388 -27.23 -25.99 32.28
CA GLU A 388 -28.64 -25.71 32.55
C GLU A 388 -29.36 -25.06 31.35
N GLY A 389 -28.62 -24.77 30.26
CA GLY A 389 -29.16 -24.13 29.08
C GLY A 389 -29.31 -22.63 29.21
N GLU A 390 -28.50 -21.98 30.03
CA GLU A 390 -28.50 -20.52 30.18
C GLU A 390 -27.46 -19.88 29.26
N LEU A 391 -27.79 -18.72 28.70
CA LEU A 391 -26.89 -17.90 27.90
C LEU A 391 -26.76 -16.52 28.55
N PRO A 392 -25.71 -16.27 29.34
CA PRO A 392 -25.49 -14.97 29.96
C PRO A 392 -25.03 -13.92 28.93
N MET A 393 -25.49 -12.69 29.11
CA MET A 393 -25.22 -11.54 28.25
C MET A 393 -25.00 -10.27 29.07
N LEU A 394 -24.06 -9.43 28.65
CA LEU A 394 -23.72 -8.14 29.26
C LEU A 394 -23.72 -7.04 28.21
N LEU A 395 -24.31 -5.90 28.53
CA LEU A 395 -24.08 -4.66 27.78
C LEU A 395 -23.09 -3.80 28.55
N VAL A 396 -22.06 -3.31 27.86
CA VAL A 396 -20.98 -2.51 28.42
C VAL A 396 -20.89 -1.18 27.68
N ASP A 397 -20.71 -0.10 28.44
CA ASP A 397 -20.42 1.22 27.93
C ASP A 397 -18.94 1.29 27.53
N LEU A 398 -18.67 1.61 26.26
CA LEU A 398 -17.31 1.72 25.75
C LEU A 398 -16.65 3.07 26.05
N ALA A 399 -17.38 4.03 26.63
CA ALA A 399 -16.80 5.30 27.07
C ALA A 399 -16.00 5.15 28.38
N ASP A 400 -16.43 4.26 29.28
CA ASP A 400 -15.81 4.08 30.60
C ASP A 400 -15.66 2.62 31.07
N GLY A 401 -16.13 1.65 30.30
CA GLY A 401 -16.07 0.22 30.62
C GLY A 401 -17.14 -0.24 31.62
N SER A 402 -18.11 0.61 31.98
CA SER A 402 -19.13 0.27 32.96
C SER A 402 -20.19 -0.68 32.40
N VAL A 403 -20.69 -1.60 33.23
CA VAL A 403 -21.75 -2.54 32.83
C VAL A 403 -23.11 -1.85 32.89
N ILE A 404 -23.75 -1.69 31.73
CA ILE A 404 -25.07 -1.06 31.57
C ILE A 404 -26.19 -2.02 32.01
N SER A 405 -26.15 -3.26 31.53
CA SER A 405 -27.15 -4.27 31.86
C SER A 405 -26.55 -5.67 31.90
N ARG A 406 -27.22 -6.55 32.66
CA ARG A 406 -26.91 -7.97 32.75
C ARG A 406 -28.19 -8.74 32.50
N ASN A 407 -28.14 -9.69 31.58
CA ASN A 407 -29.27 -10.53 31.24
C ASN A 407 -28.82 -11.98 31.10
N THR A 408 -29.76 -12.91 31.19
CA THR A 408 -29.49 -14.34 31.02
C THR A 408 -30.68 -14.94 30.30
N LEU A 409 -30.46 -15.40 29.08
CA LEU A 409 -31.49 -16.02 28.28
C LEU A 409 -31.62 -17.50 28.67
N ASN A 410 -32.85 -17.94 28.95
CA ASN A 410 -33.14 -19.35 29.14
C ASN A 410 -33.30 -20.03 27.78
N CYS A 411 -32.28 -20.77 27.40
CA CYS A 411 -32.17 -21.52 26.14
C CYS A 411 -32.34 -23.02 26.35
N ALA A 412 -33.05 -23.46 27.40
CA ALA A 412 -33.26 -24.89 27.66
C ALA A 412 -33.92 -25.63 26.48
N PHE A 413 -34.69 -24.92 25.64
CA PHE A 413 -35.27 -25.45 24.40
C PHE A 413 -34.22 -25.84 23.35
N ALA A 414 -33.02 -25.26 23.42
CA ALA A 414 -31.92 -25.47 22.48
C ALA A 414 -30.81 -26.38 23.06
N LEU A 415 -31.02 -26.96 24.24
CA LEU A 415 -30.08 -27.91 24.83
C LEU A 415 -30.02 -29.18 23.97
N PRO A 416 -28.83 -29.57 23.47
CA PRO A 416 -28.71 -30.80 22.71
C PRO A 416 -28.97 -32.02 23.61
N THR A 417 -29.79 -32.95 23.11
CA THR A 417 -30.16 -34.17 23.84
C THR A 417 -29.21 -35.34 23.57
N ALA A 418 -28.40 -35.27 22.51
CA ALA A 418 -27.38 -36.25 22.19
C ALA A 418 -26.01 -35.86 22.78
N GLU A 419 -25.31 -36.84 23.34
CA GLU A 419 -23.98 -36.69 23.90
C GLU A 419 -22.97 -36.31 22.79
N GLY A 420 -22.10 -35.33 23.05
CA GLY A 420 -21.08 -34.86 22.11
C GLY A 420 -21.49 -33.72 21.17
N LEU A 421 -22.76 -33.29 21.16
CA LEU A 421 -23.18 -32.11 20.39
C LEU A 421 -22.70 -30.79 21.06
N THR A 422 -22.33 -29.82 20.22
CA THR A 422 -21.86 -28.50 20.69
C THR A 422 -22.96 -27.68 21.38
N ARG A 423 -22.56 -26.86 22.34
CA ARG A 423 -23.43 -25.84 22.99
C ARG A 423 -23.11 -24.43 22.52
N GLU A 424 -22.37 -24.31 21.42
CA GLU A 424 -22.00 -23.03 20.83
C GLU A 424 -23.22 -22.27 20.31
N VAL A 425 -23.19 -20.96 20.56
CA VAL A 425 -24.15 -20.00 20.02
C VAL A 425 -23.36 -18.97 19.21
N ALA A 426 -23.68 -18.85 17.92
CA ALA A 426 -23.21 -17.73 17.12
C ALA A 426 -24.18 -16.55 17.27
N ALA A 427 -23.66 -15.33 17.23
CA ALA A 427 -24.45 -14.13 17.38
C ALA A 427 -24.02 -13.09 16.35
N THR A 428 -24.99 -12.38 15.77
CA THR A 428 -24.77 -11.30 14.81
C THR A 428 -25.76 -10.17 15.08
N VAL A 429 -25.52 -8.99 14.48
CA VAL A 429 -26.36 -7.81 14.68
C VAL A 429 -27.13 -7.51 13.41
N ARG A 430 -28.40 -7.13 13.55
CA ARG A 430 -29.14 -6.41 12.53
C ARG A 430 -29.26 -4.97 12.95
N THR A 431 -28.60 -4.10 12.20
CA THR A 431 -28.73 -2.66 12.35
C THR A 431 -30.04 -2.21 11.73
N VAL A 432 -30.77 -1.37 12.46
CA VAL A 432 -32.05 -0.79 12.00
C VAL A 432 -31.91 0.73 11.85
N THR A 433 -32.27 1.26 10.69
CA THR A 433 -32.10 2.69 10.35
C THR A 433 -33.27 3.57 10.78
N ASP A 434 -34.35 2.98 11.30
CA ASP A 434 -35.59 3.67 11.69
C ASP A 434 -35.57 4.29 13.11
N GLY A 435 -34.41 4.29 13.76
CA GLY A 435 -34.21 4.81 15.11
C GLY A 435 -34.62 3.86 16.25
N THR A 436 -35.01 2.61 15.94
CA THR A 436 -35.22 1.58 16.96
C THR A 436 -33.90 0.95 17.45
N GLU A 437 -33.95 0.19 18.55
CA GLU A 437 -32.80 -0.55 19.07
C GLU A 437 -32.39 -1.65 18.08
N ASP A 438 -31.09 -1.82 17.86
CA ASP A 438 -30.58 -2.91 17.01
C ASP A 438 -30.98 -4.28 17.59
N SER A 439 -31.32 -5.23 16.71
CA SER A 439 -31.64 -6.60 17.10
C SER A 439 -30.43 -7.50 17.00
N VAL A 440 -30.41 -8.52 17.87
CA VAL A 440 -29.40 -9.57 17.88
C VAL A 440 -30.01 -10.83 17.28
N ILE A 441 -29.29 -11.43 16.35
CA ILE A 441 -29.62 -12.73 15.74
C ILE A 441 -28.76 -13.77 16.44
N LEU A 442 -29.40 -14.76 17.08
CA LEU A 442 -28.76 -15.89 17.73
C LEU A 442 -28.96 -17.14 16.88
N HIS A 443 -27.87 -17.83 16.57
CA HIS A 443 -27.85 -19.11 15.87
C HIS A 443 -27.36 -20.21 16.81
N PHE A 444 -28.27 -21.11 17.17
CA PHE A 444 -27.99 -22.28 17.99
C PHE A 444 -27.52 -23.42 17.08
N LYS A 445 -26.21 -23.54 16.91
CA LYS A 445 -25.58 -24.42 15.88
C LYS A 445 -26.08 -25.87 15.93
N ALA A 446 -26.12 -26.48 17.12
CA ALA A 446 -26.53 -27.89 17.26
C ALA A 446 -28.01 -28.14 16.90
N MET A 447 -28.87 -27.13 17.07
CA MET A 447 -30.30 -27.25 16.80
C MET A 447 -30.69 -26.65 15.45
N GLN A 448 -29.75 -26.01 14.76
CA GLN A 448 -29.97 -25.23 13.54
C GLN A 448 -31.19 -24.29 13.65
N ALA A 449 -31.32 -23.65 14.81
CA ALA A 449 -32.43 -22.76 15.14
C ALA A 449 -31.96 -21.31 15.24
N VAL A 450 -32.78 -20.39 14.76
CA VAL A 450 -32.48 -18.95 14.72
C VAL A 450 -33.50 -18.19 15.54
N TYR A 451 -32.99 -17.31 16.39
CA TYR A 451 -33.78 -16.42 17.22
C TYR A 451 -33.33 -14.99 16.99
N GLU A 452 -34.27 -14.06 16.90
CA GLU A 452 -33.98 -12.64 16.76
C GLU A 452 -34.68 -11.87 17.86
N GLY A 453 -33.98 -10.91 18.46
CA GLY A 453 -34.50 -10.23 19.64
C GLY A 453 -33.61 -9.14 20.18
N ASN A 454 -33.90 -8.75 21.41
CA ASN A 454 -33.25 -7.63 22.07
C ASN A 454 -32.42 -8.14 23.26
N ALA A 455 -31.10 -7.95 23.20
CA ALA A 455 -30.19 -8.43 24.24
C ALA A 455 -30.37 -7.71 25.59
N ARG A 456 -30.84 -6.44 25.58
CA ARG A 456 -31.09 -5.67 26.80
C ARG A 456 -32.28 -6.23 27.58
N THR A 457 -33.40 -6.49 26.90
CA THR A 457 -34.62 -7.02 27.54
C THR A 457 -34.59 -8.54 27.71
N GLY A 458 -33.80 -9.25 26.91
CA GLY A 458 -33.77 -10.72 26.89
C GLY A 458 -34.96 -11.32 26.13
N GLU A 459 -35.70 -10.51 25.38
CA GLU A 459 -36.85 -10.96 24.60
C GLU A 459 -36.40 -11.39 23.20
N PHE A 460 -36.45 -12.70 22.95
CA PHE A 460 -36.10 -13.31 21.66
C PHE A 460 -37.25 -14.13 21.09
N LYS A 461 -37.43 -14.04 19.77
CA LYS A 461 -38.46 -14.79 19.03
C LYS A 461 -37.79 -15.70 18.01
N ASN A 462 -38.31 -16.91 17.87
CA ASN A 462 -37.88 -17.82 16.81
C ASN A 462 -38.19 -17.17 15.44
N SER A 463 -37.24 -17.17 14.52
CA SER A 463 -37.41 -16.56 13.20
C SER A 463 -38.31 -17.38 12.27
N GLY A 464 -38.53 -18.66 12.57
CA GLY A 464 -39.37 -19.57 11.79
C GLY A 464 -38.72 -20.11 10.51
N ILE A 465 -37.45 -19.78 10.24
CA ILE A 465 -36.73 -20.28 9.07
C ILE A 465 -36.16 -21.67 9.33
N SER A 466 -36.19 -22.52 8.31
CA SER A 466 -35.53 -23.84 8.34
C SER A 466 -34.14 -23.71 7.72
N LEU A 467 -33.09 -23.83 8.52
CA LEU A 467 -31.71 -23.78 8.05
C LEU A 467 -31.27 -25.10 7.40
N PRO A 468 -30.28 -25.08 6.49
CA PRO A 468 -29.54 -26.28 6.11
C PRO A 468 -28.83 -26.91 7.31
N ASP A 469 -28.76 -28.24 7.37
CA ASP A 469 -28.15 -28.99 8.48
C ASP A 469 -26.67 -28.62 8.71
N ILE A 470 -25.99 -28.18 7.65
CA ILE A 470 -24.57 -27.84 7.63
C ILE A 470 -24.30 -26.34 7.86
N ALA A 471 -25.30 -25.51 8.15
CA ALA A 471 -25.10 -24.06 8.27
C ALA A 471 -24.08 -23.70 9.37
N THR A 472 -23.15 -22.78 9.05
CA THR A 472 -22.07 -22.33 9.94
C THR A 472 -22.39 -21.04 10.67
N GLY A 473 -23.23 -20.17 10.08
CA GLY A 473 -23.62 -18.88 10.65
C GLY A 473 -24.83 -18.26 9.95
N VAL A 474 -25.49 -17.32 10.63
CA VAL A 474 -26.67 -16.59 10.15
C VAL A 474 -26.48 -15.10 10.39
N TYR A 475 -26.55 -14.32 9.32
CA TYR A 475 -26.22 -12.90 9.28
C TYR A 475 -27.38 -12.09 8.71
N ALA A 476 -27.49 -10.83 9.09
CA ALA A 476 -28.42 -9.90 8.45
C ALA A 476 -27.96 -9.61 7.00
N SER A 477 -28.89 -9.64 6.05
CA SER A 477 -28.62 -9.15 4.69
C SER A 477 -28.89 -7.66 4.59
N ALA A 478 -28.04 -6.92 3.87
CA ALA A 478 -28.32 -5.57 3.41
C ALA A 478 -28.89 -5.50 1.98
N ASN A 479 -28.91 -6.63 1.25
CA ASN A 479 -29.46 -6.67 -0.10
C ASN A 479 -30.99 -6.45 -0.09
N PRO A 480 -31.55 -5.72 -1.07
CA PRO A 480 -32.98 -5.49 -1.15
C PRO A 480 -33.78 -6.80 -1.27
N GLY A 481 -34.82 -6.95 -0.45
CA GLY A 481 -35.71 -8.12 -0.46
C GLY A 481 -35.18 -9.32 0.33
N GLU A 482 -33.92 -9.31 0.76
CA GLU A 482 -33.33 -10.34 1.60
C GLU A 482 -33.38 -9.95 3.08
N ARG A 483 -33.59 -10.94 3.95
CA ARG A 483 -33.56 -10.78 5.40
C ARG A 483 -32.32 -11.39 6.02
N TYR A 484 -31.93 -12.60 5.59
CA TYR A 484 -30.77 -13.31 6.14
C TYR A 484 -29.86 -13.84 5.04
N ILE A 485 -28.56 -13.82 5.33
CA ILE A 485 -27.54 -14.61 4.64
C ILE A 485 -27.09 -15.73 5.56
N VAL A 486 -27.11 -16.96 5.06
CA VAL A 486 -26.64 -18.15 5.77
C VAL A 486 -25.37 -18.65 5.11
N THR A 487 -24.30 -18.77 5.89
CA THR A 487 -23.01 -19.27 5.43
C THR A 487 -22.94 -20.78 5.57
N LEU A 488 -22.17 -21.41 4.69
CA LEU A 488 -22.04 -22.87 4.60
C LEU A 488 -20.56 -23.27 4.55
N PRO A 489 -20.17 -24.38 5.18
CA PRO A 489 -18.83 -24.93 5.02
C PRO A 489 -18.66 -25.46 3.59
N GLU A 490 -17.47 -25.97 3.28
CA GLU A 490 -17.28 -26.74 2.05
C GLU A 490 -18.25 -27.93 1.99
N ILE A 491 -18.89 -28.12 0.83
CA ILE A 491 -19.89 -29.16 0.60
C ILE A 491 -19.20 -30.34 -0.08
N GLU A 492 -19.45 -31.56 0.41
CA GLU A 492 -18.90 -32.79 -0.18
C GLU A 492 -19.31 -32.92 -1.67
N GLY A 493 -18.33 -33.12 -2.56
CA GLY A 493 -18.52 -33.21 -4.01
C GLY A 493 -18.64 -31.87 -4.74
N GLU A 494 -18.49 -30.75 -4.03
CA GLU A 494 -18.46 -29.38 -4.58
C GLU A 494 -17.16 -28.67 -4.13
N GLU A 495 -16.03 -29.39 -4.19
CA GLU A 495 -14.74 -28.91 -3.67
C GLU A 495 -14.32 -27.58 -4.30
N ASN A 496 -13.71 -26.69 -3.52
CA ASN A 496 -13.33 -25.32 -3.92
C ASN A 496 -14.50 -24.41 -4.35
N ARG A 497 -15.76 -24.78 -4.13
CA ARG A 497 -16.89 -23.86 -4.33
C ARG A 497 -17.29 -23.24 -3.00
N SER A 498 -17.85 -22.02 -3.05
CA SER A 498 -18.23 -21.31 -1.83
C SER A 498 -19.64 -20.79 -1.99
N PHE A 499 -20.53 -21.31 -1.15
CA PHE A 499 -21.95 -21.02 -1.25
C PHE A 499 -22.46 -20.23 -0.06
N VAL A 500 -23.51 -19.45 -0.32
CA VAL A 500 -24.41 -18.92 0.70
C VAL A 500 -25.85 -19.30 0.35
N VAL A 501 -26.73 -19.19 1.34
CA VAL A 501 -28.18 -19.24 1.14
C VAL A 501 -28.79 -17.92 1.60
N ALA A 502 -29.53 -17.26 0.73
CA ALA A 502 -30.29 -16.07 1.07
C ALA A 502 -31.73 -16.43 1.44
N TYR A 503 -32.25 -15.84 2.52
CA TYR A 503 -33.65 -15.92 2.91
C TYR A 503 -34.30 -14.56 2.72
N ASP A 504 -35.50 -14.54 2.14
CA ASP A 504 -36.28 -13.31 1.98
C ASP A 504 -36.97 -12.87 3.29
N ASN A 505 -37.71 -11.77 3.22
CA ASN A 505 -38.47 -11.22 4.35
C ASN A 505 -39.63 -12.12 4.82
N GLU A 506 -40.12 -13.02 3.97
CA GLU A 506 -41.17 -13.98 4.28
C GLU A 506 -40.61 -15.30 4.86
N GLY A 507 -39.29 -15.49 4.82
CA GLY A 507 -38.60 -16.69 5.27
C GLY A 507 -38.42 -17.75 4.19
N SER A 508 -38.62 -17.42 2.91
CA SER A 508 -38.38 -18.33 1.78
C SER A 508 -36.90 -18.40 1.44
N ASN A 509 -36.42 -19.60 1.15
CA ASN A 509 -35.04 -19.87 0.75
C ASN A 509 -34.85 -19.66 -0.76
N ASN A 510 -33.90 -18.81 -1.15
CA ASN A 510 -33.60 -18.46 -2.55
C ASN A 510 -32.64 -19.43 -3.27
N GLY A 511 -32.28 -20.55 -2.64
CA GLY A 511 -31.36 -21.55 -3.16
C GLY A 511 -29.89 -21.28 -2.81
N LEU A 512 -29.01 -22.13 -3.35
CA LEU A 512 -27.56 -21.99 -3.21
C LEU A 512 -27.04 -20.93 -4.20
N LEU A 513 -26.30 -19.95 -3.69
CA LEU A 513 -25.63 -18.92 -4.48
C LEU A 513 -24.12 -19.13 -4.42
N ASP A 514 -23.49 -19.36 -5.57
CA ASP A 514 -22.03 -19.51 -5.67
C ASP A 514 -21.36 -18.12 -5.69
N VAL A 515 -20.81 -17.71 -4.56
CA VAL A 515 -20.19 -16.38 -4.39
C VAL A 515 -18.73 -16.34 -4.80
N ALA A 516 -18.13 -17.50 -5.13
CA ALA A 516 -16.71 -17.64 -5.44
C ALA A 516 -16.42 -18.14 -6.87
N PHE A 517 -17.45 -18.20 -7.73
CA PHE A 517 -17.30 -18.68 -9.10
C PHE A 517 -16.16 -17.98 -9.86
N ARG A 518 -16.09 -16.64 -9.80
CA ARG A 518 -15.04 -15.83 -10.45
C ARG A 518 -13.64 -16.27 -10.04
N GLU A 519 -13.42 -16.50 -8.74
CA GLU A 519 -12.12 -16.90 -8.19
C GLU A 519 -11.67 -18.27 -8.73
N ASN A 520 -12.64 -19.12 -9.07
CA ASN A 520 -12.44 -20.46 -9.59
C ASN A 520 -12.17 -20.51 -11.11
N VAL A 521 -12.43 -19.42 -11.84
CA VAL A 521 -12.17 -19.36 -13.29
C VAL A 521 -10.67 -19.18 -13.57
N PHE A 522 -10.16 -19.97 -14.49
CA PHE A 522 -8.86 -19.81 -15.10
C PHE A 522 -8.99 -19.12 -16.47
N TYR A 523 -8.39 -17.95 -16.59
CA TYR A 523 -8.41 -17.15 -17.81
C TYR A 523 -7.16 -17.42 -18.66
N THR A 524 -7.35 -17.45 -19.98
CA THR A 524 -6.25 -17.50 -20.94
C THR A 524 -6.44 -16.47 -22.04
N ALA A 525 -5.37 -15.73 -22.37
CA ALA A 525 -5.40 -14.74 -23.44
C ALA A 525 -5.43 -15.33 -24.85
N ARG A 526 -5.06 -16.61 -24.99
CA ARG A 526 -4.99 -17.32 -26.27
C ARG A 526 -5.56 -18.73 -26.12
N PHE A 527 -5.82 -19.37 -27.26
CA PHE A 527 -6.13 -20.81 -27.35
C PHE A 527 -7.50 -21.28 -26.80
N TRP A 528 -8.32 -20.41 -26.22
CA TRP A 528 -9.68 -20.74 -25.79
C TRP A 528 -10.72 -19.70 -26.22
N LYS A 529 -12.00 -19.97 -25.95
CA LYS A 529 -13.12 -19.07 -26.23
C LYS A 529 -13.74 -18.58 -24.94
N ASP A 530 -14.39 -17.43 -25.00
CA ASP A 530 -15.15 -16.91 -23.86
C ASP A 530 -16.30 -17.88 -23.53
N ASN A 531 -16.42 -18.23 -22.24
CA ASN A 531 -17.41 -19.18 -21.76
C ASN A 531 -17.69 -18.99 -20.25
N ASP A 532 -18.86 -18.42 -19.96
CA ASP A 532 -19.32 -18.11 -18.59
C ASP A 532 -19.83 -19.33 -17.83
N ASP A 533 -20.02 -20.47 -18.51
CA ASP A 533 -20.56 -21.70 -17.92
C ASP A 533 -19.47 -22.67 -17.45
N THR A 534 -18.19 -22.30 -17.60
CA THR A 534 -17.05 -23.19 -17.31
C THR A 534 -15.94 -22.50 -16.53
N TYR A 535 -15.07 -23.29 -15.91
CA TYR A 535 -13.93 -22.79 -15.13
C TYR A 535 -12.69 -22.49 -15.97
N VAL A 536 -12.78 -22.57 -17.30
CA VAL A 536 -11.74 -22.10 -18.23
C VAL A 536 -12.40 -21.17 -19.24
N SER A 537 -12.00 -19.90 -19.23
CA SER A 537 -12.53 -18.89 -20.15
C SER A 537 -11.42 -18.13 -20.87
N ALA A 538 -11.77 -17.44 -21.95
CA ALA A 538 -10.87 -16.49 -22.58
C ALA A 538 -10.87 -15.17 -21.81
N GLY A 539 -9.72 -14.50 -21.71
CA GLY A 539 -9.62 -13.15 -21.19
C GLY A 539 -8.60 -12.36 -21.99
N SER A 540 -8.98 -11.22 -22.58
CA SER A 540 -8.04 -10.42 -23.36
C SER A 540 -6.95 -9.83 -22.45
N PHE A 541 -5.69 -9.89 -22.88
CA PHE A 541 -4.58 -9.23 -22.21
C PHE A 541 -4.25 -7.95 -22.97
N ASN A 542 -4.46 -6.80 -22.34
CA ASN A 542 -4.32 -5.50 -23.00
C ASN A 542 -3.12 -4.76 -22.44
N HIS A 543 -2.02 -4.78 -23.20
CA HIS A 543 -0.81 -4.04 -22.90
C HIS A 543 -0.94 -2.58 -23.36
N ILE A 544 -0.97 -1.62 -22.43
CA ILE A 544 -1.37 -0.23 -22.71
C ILE A 544 -0.27 0.73 -22.25
N ARG A 545 0.42 1.36 -23.21
CA ARG A 545 1.52 2.32 -22.98
C ARG A 545 0.98 3.73 -22.73
N CYS A 546 0.46 3.97 -21.53
CA CYS A 546 -0.14 5.26 -21.16
C CYS A 546 0.88 6.42 -21.24
N ASP A 547 2.14 6.13 -20.92
CA ASP A 547 3.28 7.06 -20.99
C ASP A 547 3.56 7.58 -22.41
N LEU A 548 3.27 6.78 -23.44
CA LEU A 548 3.53 7.12 -24.84
C LEU A 548 2.29 7.60 -25.62
N GLY A 549 1.09 7.33 -25.11
CA GLY A 549 -0.18 7.58 -25.79
C GLY A 549 -0.95 8.82 -25.31
N ASN A 550 -0.27 9.92 -25.00
CA ASN A 550 -0.88 11.15 -24.47
C ASN A 550 -0.50 12.40 -25.28
N GLY A 551 -1.19 13.52 -25.02
CA GLY A 551 -1.02 14.78 -25.75
C GLY A 551 0.38 15.39 -25.59
N VAL A 552 1.00 15.26 -24.42
CA VAL A 552 2.37 15.73 -24.15
C VAL A 552 3.38 14.98 -25.03
N MET A 553 3.30 13.65 -25.11
CA MET A 553 4.15 12.87 -26.01
C MET A 553 3.92 13.24 -27.49
N GLY A 554 2.66 13.52 -27.86
CA GLY A 554 2.30 14.07 -29.16
C GLY A 554 3.01 15.40 -29.48
N ALA A 555 3.06 16.32 -28.52
CA ALA A 555 3.76 17.60 -28.66
C ALA A 555 5.29 17.43 -28.69
N LEU A 556 5.84 16.53 -27.86
CA LEU A 556 7.26 16.20 -27.84
C LEU A 556 7.75 15.63 -29.17
N ASN A 557 6.91 14.92 -29.94
CA ASN A 557 7.27 14.46 -31.28
C ASN A 557 7.70 15.62 -32.21
N GLY A 558 7.16 16.82 -31.99
CA GLY A 558 7.50 18.03 -32.75
C GLY A 558 8.58 18.92 -32.12
N ALA A 559 9.11 18.57 -30.94
CA ALA A 559 10.08 19.39 -30.22
C ALA A 559 11.51 19.22 -30.77
N SER A 560 11.94 20.13 -31.64
CA SER A 560 13.23 20.02 -32.35
C SER A 560 14.45 20.57 -31.60
N SER A 561 14.31 21.06 -30.36
CA SER A 561 15.39 21.62 -29.52
C SER A 561 15.07 21.50 -28.02
N SER A 562 16.08 21.61 -27.14
CA SER A 562 15.88 21.59 -25.68
C SER A 562 14.88 22.63 -25.20
N ALA A 563 15.00 23.89 -25.65
CA ALA A 563 14.05 24.94 -25.31
C ALA A 563 12.60 24.63 -25.73
N LYS A 564 12.42 23.83 -26.80
CA LYS A 564 11.09 23.41 -27.22
C LYS A 564 10.56 22.26 -26.37
N VAL A 565 11.43 21.38 -25.87
CA VAL A 565 11.07 20.35 -24.89
C VAL A 565 10.63 20.99 -23.57
N GLU A 566 11.41 21.95 -23.04
CA GLU A 566 11.06 22.75 -21.86
C GLU A 566 9.69 23.42 -22.05
N GLN A 567 9.48 24.12 -23.17
CA GLN A 567 8.20 24.75 -23.46
C GLN A 567 7.03 23.77 -23.46
N VAL A 568 7.22 22.53 -23.95
CA VAL A 568 6.15 21.53 -23.95
C VAL A 568 5.75 21.17 -22.52
N PHE A 569 6.71 20.93 -21.62
CA PHE A 569 6.40 20.62 -20.22
C PHE A 569 5.85 21.82 -19.46
N ASP A 570 6.44 23.01 -19.63
CA ASP A 570 5.99 24.25 -18.98
C ASP A 570 4.56 24.65 -19.33
N SER A 571 4.10 24.30 -20.53
CA SER A 571 2.75 24.63 -21.01
C SER A 571 1.73 23.50 -20.80
N ALA A 572 2.17 22.33 -20.32
CA ALA A 572 1.31 21.17 -20.19
C ALA A 572 0.47 21.23 -18.91
N THR A 573 -0.85 21.21 -19.07
CA THR A 573 -1.83 20.96 -18.00
C THR A 573 -2.05 19.47 -17.77
N TYR A 574 -2.68 19.08 -16.66
CA TYR A 574 -3.10 17.70 -16.38
C TYR A 574 -3.88 17.09 -17.56
N ALA A 575 -4.83 17.83 -18.14
CA ALA A 575 -5.59 17.41 -19.32
C ALA A 575 -4.69 17.08 -20.53
N SER A 576 -3.53 17.74 -20.66
CA SER A 576 -2.56 17.46 -21.74
C SER A 576 -1.93 16.06 -21.61
N TYR A 577 -1.84 15.53 -20.39
CA TYR A 577 -1.35 14.17 -20.09
C TYR A 577 -2.44 13.11 -20.19
N GLY A 578 -3.71 13.50 -20.33
CA GLY A 578 -4.84 12.57 -20.38
C GLY A 578 -4.64 11.48 -21.44
N PHE A 579 -4.97 10.23 -21.09
CA PHE A 579 -4.96 9.12 -22.03
C PHE A 579 -6.36 8.90 -22.59
N GLY A 580 -6.50 9.02 -23.91
CA GLY A 580 -7.79 8.85 -24.59
C GLY A 580 -8.17 7.37 -24.71
N VAL A 581 -9.21 6.93 -23.99
CA VAL A 581 -9.79 5.59 -24.16
C VAL A 581 -10.87 5.64 -25.25
N SER A 582 -10.77 4.77 -26.26
CA SER A 582 -11.76 4.73 -27.34
C SER A 582 -13.08 4.09 -26.88
N ASN A 583 -14.18 4.52 -27.49
CA ASN A 583 -15.50 3.91 -27.24
C ASN A 583 -15.51 2.40 -27.57
N ASP A 584 -14.77 1.97 -28.58
CA ASP A 584 -14.65 0.56 -28.93
C ASP A 584 -13.96 -0.25 -27.83
N PHE A 585 -12.94 0.32 -27.19
CA PHE A 585 -12.27 -0.30 -26.05
C PHE A 585 -13.22 -0.42 -24.84
N ILE A 586 -13.97 0.64 -24.54
CA ILE A 586 -15.00 0.64 -23.49
C ILE A 586 -16.06 -0.42 -23.77
N GLN A 587 -16.57 -0.49 -25.00
CA GLN A 587 -17.58 -1.49 -25.36
C GLN A 587 -17.03 -2.90 -25.26
N ALA A 588 -15.79 -3.12 -25.71
CA ALA A 588 -15.15 -4.42 -25.55
C ALA A 588 -15.04 -4.82 -24.06
N PHE A 589 -14.66 -3.88 -23.18
CA PHE A 589 -14.59 -4.13 -21.72
C PHE A 589 -15.96 -4.50 -21.14
N ARG A 590 -17.03 -3.86 -21.62
CA ARG A 590 -18.41 -4.15 -21.20
C ARG A 590 -18.94 -5.50 -21.69
N THR A 591 -18.30 -6.15 -22.66
CA THR A 591 -18.81 -7.39 -23.27
C THR A 591 -17.88 -8.59 -23.14
N SER A 592 -16.68 -8.43 -22.58
CA SER A 592 -15.67 -9.48 -22.56
C SER A 592 -14.76 -9.35 -21.35
N HIS A 593 -14.20 -10.48 -20.92
CA HIS A 593 -13.22 -10.52 -19.85
C HIS A 593 -11.91 -9.84 -20.27
N MET A 594 -11.41 -8.92 -19.44
CA MET A 594 -10.19 -8.16 -19.70
C MET A 594 -9.24 -8.18 -18.52
N PHE A 595 -7.98 -8.46 -18.82
CA PHE A 595 -6.84 -8.08 -18.00
C PHE A 595 -6.26 -6.78 -18.57
N LEU A 596 -6.23 -5.74 -17.75
CA LEU A 596 -5.74 -4.42 -18.11
C LEU A 596 -4.30 -4.26 -17.62
N GLU A 597 -3.36 -3.95 -18.51
CA GLU A 597 -2.00 -3.59 -18.12
C GLU A 597 -1.67 -2.17 -18.58
N PRO A 598 -2.26 -1.13 -17.94
CA PRO A 598 -1.85 0.24 -18.17
C PRO A 598 -0.51 0.48 -17.49
N CYS A 599 0.51 0.85 -18.25
CA CYS A 599 1.84 1.01 -17.68
C CYS A 599 2.54 2.26 -18.21
N PHE A 600 3.55 2.66 -17.44
CA PHE A 600 4.69 3.40 -17.93
C PHE A 600 5.91 2.48 -17.86
N THR A 601 6.96 2.78 -18.64
CA THR A 601 8.22 2.05 -18.49
C THR A 601 9.41 2.93 -18.82
N HIS A 602 10.55 2.59 -18.23
CA HIS A 602 11.85 3.14 -18.58
C HIS A 602 12.32 2.69 -19.98
N ARG A 603 11.77 1.59 -20.52
CA ARG A 603 12.04 1.12 -21.89
C ARG A 603 11.22 1.92 -22.90
N TRP A 604 11.82 2.98 -23.42
CA TRP A 604 11.19 3.87 -24.37
C TRP A 604 11.39 3.40 -25.81
N ASN A 605 10.27 3.16 -26.50
CA ASN A 605 10.25 2.92 -27.94
C ASN A 605 10.98 4.08 -28.64
N LYS A 606 11.73 3.80 -29.71
CA LYS A 606 12.50 4.82 -30.45
C LYS A 606 11.63 5.68 -31.37
N ILE A 607 10.64 6.36 -30.80
CA ILE A 607 9.78 7.34 -31.46
C ILE A 607 10.40 8.75 -31.40
N PRO A 608 9.92 9.74 -32.18
CA PRO A 608 10.47 11.10 -32.17
C PRO A 608 10.47 11.75 -30.78
N GLY A 609 9.39 11.66 -30.02
CA GLY A 609 9.27 12.29 -28.70
C GLY A 609 10.30 11.77 -27.69
N THR A 610 10.44 10.44 -27.58
CA THR A 610 11.44 9.83 -26.68
C THR A 610 12.87 10.06 -27.15
N ARG A 611 13.11 10.17 -28.47
CA ARG A 611 14.39 10.65 -29.01
C ARG A 611 14.68 12.08 -28.58
N ASN A 612 13.69 12.96 -28.58
CA ASN A 612 13.87 14.35 -28.17
C ASN A 612 14.15 14.45 -26.66
N LEU A 613 13.51 13.62 -25.84
CA LEU A 613 13.85 13.47 -24.42
C LEU A 613 15.27 12.92 -24.21
N GLN A 614 15.71 11.94 -25.00
CA GLN A 614 17.08 11.43 -24.92
C GLN A 614 18.11 12.51 -25.29
N ASN A 615 17.85 13.30 -26.33
CA ASN A 615 18.78 14.33 -26.80
C ASN A 615 18.69 15.61 -25.98
N TYR A 616 17.73 15.71 -25.06
CA TYR A 616 17.60 16.85 -24.18
C TYR A 616 18.87 16.94 -23.31
N VAL A 617 19.51 18.10 -23.42
CA VAL A 617 20.57 18.53 -22.53
C VAL A 617 20.07 19.80 -21.88
N ASN A 618 20.01 19.77 -20.56
CA ASN A 618 19.69 20.93 -19.76
C ASN A 618 20.76 21.98 -20.00
N SER A 619 20.34 23.15 -20.48
CA SER A 619 21.28 24.19 -20.90
C SER A 619 22.10 24.77 -19.74
N TYR A 620 21.65 24.57 -18.50
CA TYR A 620 22.26 25.11 -17.28
C TYR A 620 23.25 24.14 -16.65
N THR A 621 22.84 22.88 -16.48
CA THR A 621 23.70 21.85 -15.88
C THR A 621 24.63 21.19 -16.90
N GLY A 622 24.29 21.30 -18.20
CA GLY A 622 24.94 20.55 -19.27
C GLY A 622 24.70 19.04 -19.19
N ALA A 623 23.77 18.59 -18.34
CA ALA A 623 23.47 17.20 -18.10
C ALA A 623 22.22 16.74 -18.86
N HIS A 624 22.11 15.42 -19.01
CA HIS A 624 20.90 14.77 -19.49
C HIS A 624 19.96 14.51 -18.32
N ASP A 625 18.81 15.17 -18.28
CA ASP A 625 17.86 15.02 -17.17
C ASP A 625 17.00 13.77 -17.31
N TYR A 626 16.55 13.44 -18.54
CA TYR A 626 15.46 12.47 -18.70
C TYR A 626 15.88 11.01 -18.90
N ILE A 627 17.17 10.72 -19.07
CA ILE A 627 17.67 9.38 -19.39
C ILE A 627 18.55 8.80 -18.29
N SER A 628 18.59 7.47 -18.25
CA SER A 628 19.54 6.75 -17.41
C SER A 628 20.97 6.94 -17.92
N ILE A 629 21.91 7.13 -17.00
CA ILE A 629 23.32 7.39 -17.32
C ILE A 629 24.20 6.30 -16.73
N GLY A 630 25.16 5.82 -17.51
CA GLY A 630 26.12 4.82 -17.05
C GLY A 630 27.20 5.41 -16.14
N LYS A 631 27.97 4.54 -15.48
CA LYS A 631 29.06 4.94 -14.57
C LYS A 631 30.12 5.85 -15.20
N ASN A 632 30.25 5.83 -16.53
CA ASN A 632 31.17 6.68 -17.30
C ASN A 632 30.57 8.05 -17.67
N GLY A 633 29.33 8.34 -17.29
CA GLY A 633 28.63 9.58 -17.65
C GLY A 633 27.96 9.55 -19.03
N GLU A 634 27.86 8.38 -19.67
CA GLU A 634 27.31 8.24 -21.01
C GLU A 634 25.92 7.57 -21.01
N ALA A 635 25.06 8.02 -21.92
CA ALA A 635 23.80 7.36 -22.24
C ALA A 635 24.04 5.99 -22.89
N SER A 636 23.08 5.07 -22.73
CA SER A 636 23.12 3.77 -23.40
C SER A 636 21.75 3.39 -23.95
N GLU A 637 21.73 2.30 -24.70
CA GLU A 637 20.52 1.72 -25.25
C GLU A 637 20.33 0.31 -24.69
N TYR A 638 19.08 -0.06 -24.45
CA TYR A 638 18.71 -1.40 -24.02
C TYR A 638 18.36 -2.25 -25.25
N LEU A 639 18.95 -3.45 -25.34
CA LEU A 639 18.73 -4.39 -26.43
C LEU A 639 18.00 -5.62 -25.90
N GLU A 640 16.87 -5.96 -26.52
CA GLU A 640 16.10 -7.14 -26.18
C GLU A 640 15.59 -7.80 -27.45
N LEU A 641 15.99 -9.06 -27.68
CA LEU A 641 15.70 -9.79 -28.91
C LEU A 641 16.11 -8.96 -30.15
N ASP A 642 15.15 -8.65 -31.03
CA ASP A 642 15.36 -7.84 -32.23
C ASP A 642 15.02 -6.35 -32.02
N SER A 643 14.72 -5.94 -30.78
CA SER A 643 14.30 -4.58 -30.43
C SER A 643 15.42 -3.80 -29.72
N SER A 644 15.39 -2.47 -29.89
CA SER A 644 16.28 -1.53 -29.19
C SER A 644 15.48 -0.36 -28.61
N PHE A 645 15.80 0.02 -27.38
CA PHE A 645 15.05 1.03 -26.62
C PHE A 645 15.99 2.11 -26.09
N TYR A 646 15.47 3.34 -25.99
CA TYR A 646 16.09 4.34 -25.10
C TYR A 646 15.71 4.02 -23.65
N ILE A 647 16.56 4.43 -22.72
CA ILE A 647 16.40 4.11 -21.30
C ILE A 647 16.11 5.40 -20.55
N GLY A 648 14.84 5.63 -20.20
CA GLY A 648 14.46 6.71 -19.29
C GLY A 648 15.05 6.49 -17.89
N THR A 649 15.39 7.55 -17.17
CA THR A 649 15.76 7.42 -15.74
C THR A 649 14.51 7.12 -14.92
N TYR A 650 14.66 6.50 -13.74
CA TYR A 650 13.63 6.45 -12.70
C TYR A 650 13.85 7.48 -11.57
N ALA A 651 14.83 8.37 -11.74
CA ALA A 651 15.18 9.40 -10.78
C ALA A 651 13.96 10.14 -10.24
N ASP A 652 14.04 10.43 -8.95
CA ASP A 652 13.17 11.38 -8.29
C ASP A 652 13.69 12.81 -8.46
N GLY A 653 12.93 13.82 -8.06
CA GLY A 653 13.34 15.21 -8.27
C GLY A 653 13.16 15.72 -9.71
N ILE A 654 12.57 14.91 -10.60
CA ILE A 654 12.25 15.29 -11.98
C ILE A 654 10.74 15.24 -12.17
N LEU A 655 10.09 16.40 -11.96
CA LEU A 655 8.64 16.51 -11.98
C LEU A 655 8.02 16.11 -13.33
N ASP A 656 8.66 16.48 -14.44
CA ASP A 656 8.16 16.19 -15.79
C ASP A 656 8.01 14.69 -16.04
N LEU A 657 8.97 13.90 -15.55
CA LEU A 657 8.87 12.45 -15.64
C LEU A 657 7.86 11.87 -14.65
N ALA A 658 7.71 12.44 -13.45
CA ALA A 658 6.65 12.03 -12.54
C ALA A 658 5.26 12.23 -13.17
N LYS A 659 5.01 13.39 -13.78
CA LYS A 659 3.78 13.69 -14.53
C LYS A 659 3.60 12.74 -15.71
N LEU A 660 4.63 12.54 -16.55
CA LEU A 660 4.57 11.68 -17.73
C LEU A 660 4.28 10.20 -17.38
N ARG A 661 4.74 9.73 -16.22
CA ARG A 661 4.48 8.36 -15.74
C ARG A 661 3.08 8.21 -15.15
N LEU A 662 2.69 9.13 -14.27
CA LEU A 662 1.55 8.91 -13.38
C LEU A 662 0.26 9.60 -13.83
N TYR A 663 0.31 10.76 -14.51
CA TYR A 663 -0.92 11.44 -14.93
C TYR A 663 -1.68 10.68 -16.03
N PRO A 664 -1.03 10.17 -17.11
CA PRO A 664 -1.73 9.35 -18.11
C PRO A 664 -2.27 8.05 -17.51
N LEU A 665 -1.50 7.42 -16.61
CA LEU A 665 -1.92 6.21 -15.89
C LEU A 665 -3.16 6.49 -15.01
N ARG A 666 -3.11 7.55 -14.20
CA ARG A 666 -4.23 8.00 -13.37
C ARG A 666 -5.48 8.28 -14.21
N SER A 667 -5.33 9.03 -15.30
CA SER A 667 -6.42 9.33 -16.23
C SER A 667 -7.06 8.04 -16.76
N PHE A 668 -6.26 7.09 -17.27
CA PHE A 668 -6.77 5.82 -17.78
C PHE A 668 -7.51 5.02 -16.69
N LEU A 669 -6.89 4.86 -15.52
CA LEU A 669 -7.45 4.08 -14.42
C LEU A 669 -8.76 4.68 -13.91
N ARG A 670 -8.84 6.01 -13.77
CA ARG A 670 -10.07 6.67 -13.34
C ARG A 670 -11.18 6.55 -14.38
N THR A 671 -10.87 6.64 -15.67
CA THR A 671 -11.85 6.38 -16.75
C THR A 671 -12.36 4.95 -16.71
N MET A 672 -11.47 3.97 -16.63
CA MET A 672 -11.85 2.55 -16.61
C MET A 672 -12.53 2.13 -15.29
N ALA A 673 -12.29 2.84 -14.18
CA ALA A 673 -12.97 2.56 -12.91
C ALA A 673 -14.48 2.82 -13.01
N VAL A 674 -14.91 3.81 -13.80
CA VAL A 674 -16.34 4.07 -14.09
C VAL A 674 -16.94 2.90 -14.86
N GLU A 675 -16.20 2.32 -15.80
CA GLU A 675 -16.65 1.16 -16.58
C GLU A 675 -16.63 -0.15 -15.78
N PHE A 676 -15.74 -0.24 -14.80
CA PHE A 676 -15.64 -1.36 -13.87
C PHE A 676 -16.82 -1.39 -12.88
N ARG A 677 -17.11 -0.27 -12.21
CA ARG A 677 -18.03 -0.24 -11.06
C ARG A 677 -18.92 0.99 -10.94
N GLY A 678 -18.98 1.83 -11.98
CA GLY A 678 -19.98 2.91 -12.05
C GLY A 678 -21.39 2.36 -12.24
N GLU A 679 -22.36 3.24 -12.46
CA GLU A 679 -23.80 2.90 -12.58
C GLU A 679 -24.10 1.74 -13.56
N ASN A 680 -23.32 1.61 -14.63
CA ASN A 680 -23.47 0.56 -15.65
C ASN A 680 -22.28 -0.42 -15.68
N GLY A 681 -21.46 -0.43 -14.63
CA GLY A 681 -20.26 -1.26 -14.57
C GLY A 681 -20.56 -2.74 -14.35
N ASN A 682 -19.65 -3.61 -14.80
CA ASN A 682 -19.70 -5.04 -14.50
C ASN A 682 -18.34 -5.52 -13.95
N PRO A 683 -18.19 -5.61 -12.62
CA PRO A 683 -16.97 -6.05 -11.99
C PRO A 683 -16.47 -7.43 -12.46
N GLU A 684 -17.39 -8.33 -12.82
CA GLU A 684 -17.05 -9.70 -13.24
C GLU A 684 -16.19 -9.75 -14.51
N HIS A 685 -16.25 -8.74 -15.38
CA HIS A 685 -15.43 -8.67 -16.59
C HIS A 685 -13.98 -8.27 -16.33
N LEU A 686 -13.66 -7.73 -15.15
CA LEU A 686 -12.30 -7.43 -14.78
C LEU A 686 -11.60 -8.71 -14.30
N VAL A 687 -10.71 -9.26 -15.12
CA VAL A 687 -9.81 -10.37 -14.73
C VAL A 687 -8.78 -9.85 -13.73
N GLY A 688 -8.22 -8.67 -13.99
CA GLY A 688 -7.28 -7.98 -13.12
C GLY A 688 -6.71 -6.74 -13.77
N VAL A 689 -5.98 -5.95 -12.98
CA VAL A 689 -5.23 -4.79 -13.44
C VAL A 689 -3.76 -4.94 -13.03
N SER A 690 -2.84 -4.61 -13.93
CA SER A 690 -1.41 -4.51 -13.64
C SER A 690 -0.91 -3.13 -14.04
N PRO A 691 -0.82 -2.17 -13.10
CA PRO A 691 -0.39 -0.82 -13.41
C PRO A 691 1.13 -0.71 -13.66
N VAL A 692 1.85 -1.83 -13.69
CA VAL A 692 3.31 -1.91 -13.77
C VAL A 692 3.73 -2.93 -14.83
N HIS A 693 4.80 -2.61 -15.55
CA HIS A 693 5.38 -3.48 -16.58
C HIS A 693 6.92 -3.48 -16.50
N GLU A 694 7.47 -4.56 -15.96
CA GLU A 694 8.91 -4.86 -15.89
C GLU A 694 9.77 -3.66 -15.47
N HIS A 695 9.53 -3.18 -14.25
CA HIS A 695 10.27 -2.04 -13.72
C HIS A 695 11.66 -2.52 -13.27
N GLU A 696 12.68 -1.89 -13.85
CA GLU A 696 14.07 -2.18 -13.54
C GLU A 696 15.01 -1.05 -13.93
N ILE A 697 16.22 -1.08 -13.37
CA ILE A 697 17.34 -0.31 -13.88
C ILE A 697 18.30 -1.28 -14.54
N ASN A 698 18.53 -1.10 -15.83
CA ASN A 698 19.51 -1.86 -16.59
C ASN A 698 20.30 -0.91 -17.49
N VAL A 699 21.48 -0.50 -17.03
CA VAL A 699 22.38 0.36 -17.79
C VAL A 699 23.65 -0.44 -18.13
N PRO A 700 23.93 -0.70 -19.42
CA PRO A 700 25.06 -1.51 -19.82
C PRO A 700 26.39 -1.06 -19.20
N GLY A 701 27.10 -2.01 -18.58
CA GLY A 701 28.42 -1.78 -17.98
C GLY A 701 28.41 -1.06 -16.62
N SER A 702 27.24 -0.73 -16.06
CA SER A 702 27.12 -0.08 -14.74
C SER A 702 26.06 -0.69 -13.85
N VAL A 703 26.35 -0.77 -12.55
CA VAL A 703 25.37 -1.17 -11.55
C VAL A 703 24.62 0.09 -11.11
N GLY A 704 23.39 0.24 -11.57
CA GLY A 704 22.53 1.39 -11.27
C GLY A 704 22.58 2.51 -12.31
N ASP A 705 21.77 3.54 -12.06
CA ASP A 705 21.62 4.73 -12.89
C ASP A 705 22.33 5.92 -12.25
N TYR A 706 23.29 6.51 -12.97
CA TYR A 706 24.14 7.62 -12.54
C TYR A 706 23.63 8.98 -13.02
N ASN A 707 22.35 9.07 -13.37
CA ASN A 707 21.68 10.35 -13.58
C ASN A 707 21.92 11.29 -12.37
N GLN A 708 22.11 12.58 -12.61
CA GLN A 708 22.45 13.53 -11.56
C GLN A 708 21.41 13.57 -10.42
N HIS A 709 20.13 13.38 -10.74
CA HIS A 709 19.06 13.35 -9.75
C HIS A 709 19.02 12.03 -8.97
N MET A 710 19.52 10.92 -9.54
CA MET A 710 19.78 9.68 -8.77
C MET A 710 20.90 9.90 -7.77
N ILE A 711 21.97 10.59 -8.16
CA ILE A 711 23.09 10.91 -7.27
C ILE A 711 22.61 11.83 -6.14
N GLN A 712 21.84 12.88 -6.44
CA GLN A 712 21.27 13.77 -5.44
C GLN A 712 20.42 13.01 -4.43
N GLY A 713 19.47 12.18 -4.87
CA GLY A 713 18.66 11.39 -3.96
C GLY A 713 19.45 10.36 -3.15
N PHE A 714 20.55 9.82 -3.70
CA PHE A 714 21.44 8.94 -2.94
C PHE A 714 22.13 9.65 -1.76
N ARG A 715 22.51 10.93 -1.94
CA ARG A 715 23.08 11.74 -0.84
C ARG A 715 22.10 11.88 0.31
N LEU A 716 20.86 12.21 -0.04
CA LEU A 716 19.77 12.43 0.91
C LEU A 716 19.40 11.12 1.62
N TYR A 717 19.33 10.03 0.88
CA TYR A 717 19.15 8.68 1.40
C TYR A 717 20.21 8.31 2.45
N LEU A 718 21.49 8.64 2.22
CA LEU A 718 22.55 8.42 3.21
C LEU A 718 22.41 9.34 4.43
N LEU A 719 22.10 10.62 4.24
CA LEU A 719 21.92 11.56 5.34
C LEU A 719 20.75 11.17 6.25
N GLN A 720 19.62 10.73 5.67
CA GLN A 720 18.46 10.25 6.42
C GLN A 720 18.81 9.06 7.31
N GLN A 721 19.68 8.18 6.82
CA GLN A 721 20.08 6.95 7.53
C GLN A 721 21.21 7.12 8.52
N PHE A 722 22.14 8.03 8.27
CA PHE A 722 23.37 8.16 9.06
C PHE A 722 23.48 9.49 9.81
N GLY A 723 22.57 10.45 9.59
CA GLY A 723 22.45 11.71 10.33
C GLY A 723 23.41 12.81 9.90
N SER A 724 24.66 12.48 9.53
CA SER A 724 25.68 13.47 9.16
C SER A 724 26.75 12.92 8.22
N LEU A 725 27.48 13.81 7.56
CA LEU A 725 28.61 13.46 6.70
C LEU A 725 29.73 12.75 7.48
N GLU A 726 30.01 13.21 8.70
CA GLU A 726 31.02 12.64 9.58
C GLU A 726 30.70 11.17 9.88
N GLN A 727 29.43 10.89 10.19
CA GLN A 727 28.95 9.54 10.43
C GLN A 727 28.98 8.68 9.16
N ILE A 728 28.60 9.23 8.00
CA ILE A 728 28.73 8.54 6.70
C ILE A 728 30.17 8.11 6.45
N ASN A 729 31.13 9.05 6.54
CA ASN A 729 32.55 8.78 6.34
C ASN A 729 33.07 7.72 7.32
N GLN A 730 32.72 7.85 8.60
CA GLN A 730 33.14 6.90 9.62
C GLN A 730 32.59 5.49 9.38
N LYS A 731 31.31 5.36 9.00
CA LYS A 731 30.63 4.06 8.91
C LYS A 731 30.85 3.35 7.59
N LEU A 732 30.97 4.09 6.50
CA LEU A 732 31.08 3.53 5.14
C LEU A 732 32.50 3.56 4.59
N GLY A 733 33.48 4.08 5.36
CA GLY A 733 34.88 4.12 4.96
C GLY A 733 35.17 5.11 3.83
N THR A 734 34.34 6.15 3.70
CA THR A 734 34.50 7.22 2.72
C THR A 734 35.29 8.40 3.32
N THR A 735 35.68 9.35 2.47
CA THR A 735 36.50 10.52 2.88
C THR A 735 36.03 11.82 2.21
N PHE A 736 34.72 11.98 2.03
CA PHE A 736 34.15 13.17 1.40
C PHE A 736 34.28 14.39 2.32
N ALA A 737 34.64 15.55 1.78
CA ALA A 737 34.80 16.79 2.56
C ALA A 737 33.48 17.57 2.72
N SER A 738 32.50 17.31 1.86
CA SER A 738 31.15 17.87 1.93
C SER A 738 30.10 16.86 1.44
N VAL A 739 28.82 17.14 1.71
CA VAL A 739 27.69 16.35 1.18
C VAL A 739 27.68 16.36 -0.35
N ASP A 740 28.03 17.49 -0.98
CA ASP A 740 28.06 17.64 -2.44
C ASP A 740 29.16 16.81 -3.12
N GLU A 741 30.17 16.36 -2.37
CA GLU A 741 31.22 15.48 -2.87
C GLU A 741 30.83 14.00 -2.84
N ILE A 742 29.73 13.63 -2.14
CA ILE A 742 29.23 12.25 -2.13
C ILE A 742 28.84 11.86 -3.58
N ASP A 743 29.48 10.82 -4.08
CA ASP A 743 29.24 10.25 -5.42
C ASP A 743 29.15 8.72 -5.29
N PRO A 744 28.26 8.04 -6.03
CA PRO A 744 28.21 6.58 -6.03
C PRO A 744 29.55 5.95 -6.48
N PRO A 745 29.83 4.71 -6.06
CA PRO A 745 30.99 3.97 -6.55
C PRO A 745 30.89 3.81 -8.06
N ARG A 746 32.01 3.96 -8.78
CA ARG A 746 32.06 3.82 -10.26
C ARG A 746 33.00 2.71 -10.71
N ASP A 747 33.68 2.06 -9.77
CA ASP A 747 34.74 1.10 -10.02
C ASP A 747 35.79 1.70 -10.97
N SER A 748 36.26 2.90 -10.61
CA SER A 748 37.14 3.76 -11.42
C SER A 748 38.51 4.02 -10.78
N GLY A 749 38.73 3.45 -9.59
CA GLY A 749 40.00 3.50 -8.87
C GLY A 749 40.17 4.74 -7.98
N ARG A 750 39.08 5.38 -7.53
CA ARG A 750 39.12 6.57 -6.65
C ARG A 750 39.37 6.25 -5.16
N GLY A 751 39.42 4.98 -4.80
CA GLY A 751 39.61 4.49 -3.44
C GLY A 751 38.94 3.14 -3.23
N GLU A 752 39.06 2.56 -2.03
CA GLU A 752 38.36 1.30 -1.71
C GLU A 752 36.84 1.46 -1.72
N TRP A 753 36.33 2.63 -1.32
CA TRP A 753 34.90 2.95 -1.33
C TRP A 753 34.30 3.00 -2.75
N ASP A 754 35.12 3.24 -3.78
CA ASP A 754 34.68 3.42 -5.16
C ASP A 754 34.45 2.09 -5.90
N LEU A 755 34.87 0.97 -5.32
CA LEU A 755 34.74 -0.35 -5.92
C LEU A 755 33.28 -0.84 -5.88
N TYR A 756 32.88 -1.68 -6.83
CA TYR A 756 31.60 -2.40 -6.79
C TYR A 756 31.60 -3.56 -5.77
N GLN A 757 31.97 -3.24 -4.53
CA GLN A 757 32.00 -4.15 -3.38
C GLN A 757 32.03 -3.36 -2.08
N GLY A 758 31.69 -4.00 -0.96
CA GLY A 758 31.71 -3.39 0.37
C GLY A 758 30.42 -2.64 0.72
N ASP A 759 30.44 -1.99 1.88
CA ASP A 759 29.22 -1.45 2.51
C ASP A 759 28.70 -0.20 1.76
N TYR A 760 29.58 0.69 1.29
CA TYR A 760 29.18 1.86 0.51
C TYR A 760 28.49 1.47 -0.81
N PHE A 761 29.05 0.51 -1.54
CA PHE A 761 28.41 -0.04 -2.74
C PHE A 761 27.07 -0.73 -2.46
N THR A 762 26.95 -1.39 -1.32
CA THR A 762 25.68 -1.98 -0.89
C THR A 762 24.61 -0.91 -0.73
N GLN A 763 24.94 0.25 -0.16
CA GLN A 763 24.00 1.37 -0.07
C GLN A 763 23.54 1.89 -1.43
N TRP A 764 24.45 1.99 -2.41
CA TRP A 764 24.10 2.40 -3.77
C TRP A 764 23.13 1.43 -4.46
N ALA A 765 23.37 0.13 -4.32
CA ALA A 765 22.49 -0.90 -4.86
C ALA A 765 21.10 -0.88 -4.19
N LEU A 766 21.06 -0.71 -2.86
CA LEU A 766 19.82 -0.60 -2.09
C LEU A 766 19.01 0.64 -2.50
N TYR A 767 19.67 1.79 -2.70
CA TYR A 767 19.00 3.01 -3.14
C TYR A 767 18.39 2.86 -4.55
N ASN A 768 19.12 2.29 -5.51
CA ASN A 768 18.56 2.05 -6.85
C ASN A 768 17.35 1.11 -6.81
N ARG A 769 17.41 0.05 -5.97
CA ARG A 769 16.29 -0.85 -5.76
C ARG A 769 15.10 -0.15 -5.11
N TYR A 770 15.35 0.68 -4.11
CA TYR A 770 14.35 1.52 -3.46
C TYR A 770 13.61 2.39 -4.50
N ILE A 771 14.32 3.04 -5.41
CA ILE A 771 13.70 3.86 -6.46
C ILE A 771 12.81 3.02 -7.38
N VAL A 772 13.25 1.84 -7.82
CA VAL A 772 12.39 0.96 -8.65
C VAL A 772 11.15 0.51 -7.87
N SER A 773 11.32 0.14 -6.59
CA SER A 773 10.20 -0.21 -5.70
C SER A 773 9.22 0.95 -5.56
N LYS A 774 9.70 2.17 -5.33
CA LYS A 774 8.88 3.38 -5.25
C LYS A 774 7.99 3.53 -6.48
N ARG A 775 8.54 3.36 -7.69
CA ARG A 775 7.76 3.46 -8.94
C ARG A 775 6.67 2.40 -9.08
N ILE A 776 6.90 1.19 -8.55
CA ILE A 776 5.86 0.15 -8.51
C ILE A 776 4.74 0.56 -7.55
N ILE A 777 5.09 1.01 -6.35
CA ILE A 777 4.12 1.39 -5.32
C ILE A 777 3.30 2.62 -5.73
N GLU A 778 3.93 3.61 -6.36
CA GLU A 778 3.22 4.78 -6.92
C GLU A 778 2.15 4.37 -7.93
N ALA A 779 2.46 3.42 -8.81
CA ALA A 779 1.49 2.91 -9.79
C ALA A 779 0.34 2.12 -9.13
N TYR A 780 0.65 1.33 -8.09
CA TYR A 780 -0.36 0.61 -7.29
C TYR A 780 -1.30 1.58 -6.57
N ARG A 781 -0.76 2.66 -6.00
CA ARG A 781 -1.54 3.74 -5.40
C ARG A 781 -2.55 4.31 -6.41
N GLU A 782 -2.14 4.61 -7.64
CA GLU A 782 -3.05 5.15 -8.68
C GLU A 782 -4.23 4.21 -8.97
N ALA A 783 -4.03 2.89 -8.95
CA ALA A 783 -5.12 1.92 -9.11
C ALA A 783 -6.04 1.89 -7.88
N LEU A 784 -5.47 1.87 -6.68
CA LEU A 784 -6.23 1.85 -5.41
C LEU A 784 -7.12 3.09 -5.26
N ILE A 785 -6.60 4.28 -5.51
CA ILE A 785 -7.35 5.54 -5.39
C ILE A 785 -8.39 5.72 -6.51
N ALA A 786 -8.17 5.12 -7.69
CA ALA A 786 -9.17 5.07 -8.75
C ALA A 786 -10.36 4.18 -8.38
N GLY A 787 -10.16 3.19 -7.48
CA GLY A 787 -11.21 2.32 -6.98
C GLY A 787 -11.02 0.83 -7.22
N TYR A 788 -9.85 0.40 -7.67
CA TYR A 788 -9.58 -1.02 -7.85
C TYR A 788 -9.15 -1.63 -6.50
N PRO A 789 -9.84 -2.67 -6.01
CA PRO A 789 -9.48 -3.28 -4.74
C PRO A 789 -8.20 -4.13 -4.85
N PRO A 790 -7.47 -4.37 -3.74
CA PRO A 790 -6.12 -4.94 -3.76
C PRO A 790 -5.98 -6.29 -4.48
N GLU A 791 -6.94 -7.21 -4.35
CA GLU A 791 -6.88 -8.54 -5.01
C GLU A 791 -7.17 -8.48 -6.52
N SER A 792 -7.59 -7.32 -7.05
CA SER A 792 -7.68 -7.10 -8.49
C SER A 792 -6.35 -6.61 -9.08
N ILE A 793 -5.48 -6.02 -8.26
CA ILE A 793 -4.21 -5.42 -8.66
C ILE A 793 -3.09 -6.46 -8.58
N SER A 794 -2.33 -6.61 -9.66
CA SER A 794 -1.18 -7.49 -9.74
C SER A 794 -0.02 -6.77 -10.43
N ALA A 795 1.09 -7.49 -10.62
CA ALA A 795 2.27 -6.97 -11.28
C ALA A 795 2.60 -7.80 -12.52
N HIS A 796 3.11 -7.16 -13.56
CA HIS A 796 3.87 -7.82 -14.59
C HIS A 796 5.35 -7.50 -14.36
N GLN A 797 6.02 -8.32 -13.55
CA GLN A 797 7.43 -8.15 -13.18
C GLN A 797 8.23 -9.43 -13.40
N ILE A 798 9.47 -9.32 -13.85
CA ILE A 798 10.35 -10.48 -13.98
C ILE A 798 11.00 -10.76 -12.63
N PRO A 799 10.89 -11.99 -12.11
CA PRO A 799 11.63 -12.39 -10.93
C PRO A 799 13.15 -12.41 -11.18
N GLU A 800 13.92 -11.83 -10.26
CA GLU A 800 15.39 -11.81 -10.35
C GLU A 800 15.96 -13.23 -10.55
N GLY A 801 16.88 -13.39 -11.51
CA GLY A 801 17.60 -14.64 -11.77
C GLY A 801 16.83 -15.76 -12.49
N ASP A 802 15.57 -15.56 -12.89
CA ASP A 802 14.75 -16.59 -13.56
C ASP A 802 14.66 -16.47 -15.10
N ALA A 803 15.02 -15.32 -15.67
CA ALA A 803 15.02 -15.09 -17.13
C ALA A 803 16.33 -14.49 -17.67
N VAL A 804 17.04 -13.67 -16.89
CA VAL A 804 18.28 -12.99 -17.29
C VAL A 804 19.25 -12.99 -16.10
N SER A 805 20.55 -13.16 -16.35
CA SER A 805 21.57 -13.10 -15.30
C SER A 805 21.64 -11.70 -14.71
N GLY A 806 21.29 -11.53 -13.44
CA GLY A 806 21.51 -10.28 -12.73
C GLY A 806 21.35 -10.44 -11.22
N PHE A 807 22.46 -10.28 -10.50
CA PHE A 807 22.55 -9.41 -9.33
C PHE A 807 24.02 -9.21 -8.91
N LEU A 808 24.89 -10.24 -8.95
CA LEU A 808 26.33 -10.11 -8.64
C LEU A 808 27.17 -11.17 -9.38
N GLY A 809 27.64 -10.84 -10.60
CA GLY A 809 28.50 -11.76 -11.36
C GLY A 809 29.06 -11.22 -12.67
N GLN A 810 29.46 -9.94 -12.69
CA GLN A 810 30.22 -9.24 -13.74
C GLN A 810 29.43 -8.80 -14.99
N ALA A 811 28.69 -7.69 -14.82
CA ALA A 811 28.29 -6.69 -15.81
C ALA A 811 27.48 -7.16 -17.04
N ASP A 812 26.21 -7.46 -16.76
CA ASP A 812 25.02 -7.06 -17.53
C ASP A 812 23.91 -6.84 -16.47
N THR A 813 23.82 -5.63 -15.90
CA THR A 813 23.39 -5.41 -14.50
C THR A 813 21.99 -4.82 -14.37
N ARG A 814 21.01 -5.73 -14.33
CA ARG A 814 19.58 -5.50 -14.04
C ARG A 814 19.29 -5.43 -12.53
N LEU A 815 18.48 -4.46 -12.10
CA LEU A 815 17.92 -4.34 -10.74
C LEU A 815 16.38 -4.31 -10.79
N SER A 816 15.66 -5.36 -10.33
CA SER A 816 14.18 -5.44 -10.40
C SER A 816 13.58 -6.02 -9.09
N PRO A 817 12.64 -5.35 -8.41
CA PRO A 817 12.28 -5.70 -7.03
C PRO A 817 10.97 -6.48 -6.90
N ILE A 818 10.91 -7.73 -7.38
CA ILE A 818 9.67 -8.54 -7.23
C ILE A 818 9.27 -8.80 -5.76
N ASP A 819 10.22 -8.72 -4.82
CA ASP A 819 9.94 -8.96 -3.41
C ASP A 819 9.04 -7.88 -2.77
N VAL A 820 9.07 -6.63 -3.26
CA VAL A 820 8.17 -5.58 -2.71
C VAL A 820 6.72 -5.90 -3.05
N VAL A 821 6.47 -6.51 -4.22
CA VAL A 821 5.13 -6.91 -4.65
C VAL A 821 4.53 -7.95 -3.69
N LEU A 822 5.34 -8.85 -3.13
CA LEU A 822 4.86 -9.84 -2.16
C LEU A 822 4.39 -9.21 -0.84
N THR A 823 4.90 -8.03 -0.48
CA THR A 823 4.55 -7.37 0.79
C THR A 823 3.52 -6.25 0.64
N CYS A 824 3.10 -5.92 -0.59
CA CYS A 824 2.13 -4.86 -0.86
C CYS A 824 0.72 -5.11 -0.31
N GLY A 825 0.38 -6.35 0.06
CA GLY A 825 -1.00 -6.71 0.41
C GLY A 825 -1.97 -6.65 -0.78
N THR A 826 -1.46 -6.74 -2.01
CA THR A 826 -2.26 -6.91 -3.24
C THR A 826 -2.15 -8.34 -3.74
N ALA A 827 -2.89 -8.67 -4.80
CA ALA A 827 -2.62 -9.87 -5.57
C ALA A 827 -1.21 -9.82 -6.19
N TYR A 828 -0.69 -11.00 -6.51
CA TYR A 828 0.66 -11.16 -7.02
C TYR A 828 0.68 -11.36 -8.54
N GLY A 829 1.78 -11.03 -9.20
CA GLY A 829 1.96 -11.38 -10.60
C GLY A 829 3.41 -11.32 -11.05
N GLY A 830 3.66 -11.86 -12.25
CA GLY A 830 4.99 -11.81 -12.84
C GLY A 830 5.08 -12.43 -14.23
N THR A 831 6.32 -12.59 -14.69
CA THR A 831 6.67 -13.19 -16.00
C THR A 831 7.32 -14.56 -15.81
N ARG A 832 7.08 -15.49 -16.73
CA ARG A 832 7.63 -16.85 -16.62
C ARG A 832 7.95 -17.53 -17.96
N TYR A 833 9.22 -17.87 -18.17
CA TYR A 833 9.68 -18.66 -19.33
C TYR A 833 10.34 -19.99 -18.96
N GLY A 834 9.82 -21.10 -19.48
CA GLY A 834 10.41 -22.43 -19.42
C GLY A 834 9.82 -23.38 -18.37
N TYR A 835 10.22 -24.65 -18.45
CA TYR A 835 9.68 -25.75 -17.65
C TYR A 835 10.36 -25.92 -16.27
N ILE A 836 9.68 -25.50 -15.20
CA ILE A 836 10.25 -25.38 -13.84
C ILE A 836 9.53 -26.13 -12.74
N VAL A 837 8.49 -26.90 -13.04
CA VAL A 837 7.73 -27.62 -12.00
C VAL A 837 8.60 -28.55 -11.14
N ASN A 838 9.76 -28.95 -11.67
CA ASN A 838 10.76 -29.77 -10.98
C ASN A 838 11.67 -28.96 -10.05
N SER A 839 11.66 -27.63 -10.13
CA SER A 839 12.35 -26.74 -9.20
C SER A 839 11.44 -26.50 -7.99
N GLY A 840 11.76 -27.10 -6.84
CA GLY A 840 10.97 -26.95 -5.62
C GLY A 840 10.87 -25.52 -5.08
N ASP A 841 11.73 -24.61 -5.54
CA ASP A 841 11.87 -23.25 -5.01
C ASP A 841 11.65 -22.15 -6.08
N ASN A 842 10.83 -22.43 -7.09
CA ASN A 842 10.45 -21.40 -8.05
C ASN A 842 9.53 -20.33 -7.44
N TRP A 843 9.52 -19.13 -8.02
CA TRP A 843 8.80 -17.98 -7.48
C TRP A 843 7.29 -18.21 -7.31
N ILE A 844 6.64 -18.99 -8.19
CA ILE A 844 5.21 -19.32 -8.07
C ILE A 844 4.98 -20.11 -6.79
N ASN A 845 5.85 -21.07 -6.49
CA ASN A 845 5.78 -21.83 -5.23
C ASN A 845 6.03 -20.93 -4.01
N VAL A 846 6.96 -19.98 -4.11
CA VAL A 846 7.30 -19.05 -3.03
C VAL A 846 6.12 -18.13 -2.72
N ALA A 847 5.53 -17.51 -3.75
CA ALA A 847 4.34 -16.68 -3.64
C ALA A 847 3.15 -17.49 -3.07
N ASN A 848 2.92 -18.69 -3.61
CA ASN A 848 1.86 -19.57 -3.15
C ASN A 848 1.99 -19.94 -1.65
N ARG A 849 3.20 -20.32 -1.20
CA ARG A 849 3.49 -20.58 0.22
C ARG A 849 3.42 -19.34 1.10
N ALA A 850 3.48 -18.14 0.53
CA ALA A 850 3.23 -16.88 1.22
C ALA A 850 1.74 -16.50 1.25
N GLY A 851 0.84 -17.36 0.73
CA GLY A 851 -0.60 -17.10 0.69
C GLY A 851 -1.10 -16.38 -0.55
N GLN A 852 -0.30 -16.27 -1.60
CA GLN A 852 -0.77 -15.68 -2.85
C GLN A 852 -1.50 -16.73 -3.68
N TRP A 853 -2.84 -16.66 -3.73
CA TRP A 853 -3.69 -17.60 -4.49
C TRP A 853 -4.36 -16.99 -5.72
N ASN A 854 -3.89 -15.81 -6.09
CA ASN A 854 -4.47 -14.99 -7.14
C ASN A 854 -3.36 -14.38 -7.98
N ILE A 855 -2.64 -15.27 -8.65
CA ILE A 855 -1.44 -14.96 -9.41
C ILE A 855 -1.82 -14.73 -10.88
N SER A 856 -1.38 -13.62 -11.44
CA SER A 856 -1.47 -13.36 -12.88
C SER A 856 -0.08 -13.48 -13.53
N ILE A 857 -0.01 -14.08 -14.73
CA ILE A 857 1.23 -14.15 -15.50
C ILE A 857 1.08 -13.37 -16.79
N GLY A 858 1.78 -12.23 -16.86
CA GLY A 858 1.72 -11.28 -17.98
C GLY A 858 2.44 -11.78 -19.23
N GLU A 859 3.42 -12.65 -19.08
CA GLU A 859 4.03 -13.39 -20.19
C GLU A 859 4.43 -14.79 -19.77
N TYR A 860 3.91 -15.78 -20.49
CA TYR A 860 4.11 -17.19 -20.22
C TYR A 860 4.53 -17.95 -21.48
N CYS A 861 5.56 -18.78 -21.35
CA CYS A 861 5.83 -19.87 -22.28
C CYS A 861 6.39 -21.09 -21.55
N ALA A 862 5.86 -22.28 -21.81
CA ALA A 862 6.33 -23.52 -21.21
C ALA A 862 7.73 -23.93 -21.72
N LEU A 863 8.12 -23.46 -22.91
CA LEU A 863 9.27 -23.95 -23.70
C LEU A 863 9.28 -25.49 -23.83
N GLN A 864 8.10 -26.11 -23.97
CA GLN A 864 7.92 -27.56 -24.18
C GLN A 864 7.33 -27.83 -25.56
N GLY A 865 7.91 -28.76 -26.31
CA GLY A 865 7.40 -29.16 -27.64
C GLY A 865 6.29 -30.22 -27.63
N ASN A 866 5.85 -30.69 -26.45
CA ASN A 866 4.81 -31.72 -26.34
C ASN A 866 3.74 -31.35 -25.30
N VAL A 867 2.51 -31.76 -25.58
CA VAL A 867 1.32 -31.45 -24.77
C VAL A 867 1.47 -31.96 -23.33
N SER A 868 2.04 -33.15 -23.11
CA SER A 868 2.17 -33.72 -21.75
C SER A 868 3.06 -32.87 -20.84
N GLY A 869 4.19 -32.37 -21.37
CA GLY A 869 5.06 -31.44 -20.68
C GLY A 869 4.35 -30.12 -20.41
N ALA A 870 3.80 -29.47 -21.44
CA ALA A 870 3.09 -28.20 -21.29
C ALA A 870 1.93 -28.31 -20.27
N TYR A 871 1.18 -29.41 -20.30
CA TYR A 871 0.08 -29.68 -19.38
C TYR A 871 0.55 -29.89 -17.93
N THR A 872 1.64 -30.61 -17.72
CA THR A 872 2.20 -30.79 -16.36
C THR A 872 2.60 -29.44 -15.76
N GLN A 873 3.12 -28.52 -16.57
CA GLN A 873 3.40 -27.16 -16.12
C GLN A 873 2.16 -26.32 -15.86
N LEU A 874 1.19 -26.35 -16.77
CA LEU A 874 -0.07 -25.65 -16.62
C LEU A 874 -0.81 -26.11 -15.36
N GLU A 875 -0.92 -27.42 -15.14
CA GLU A 875 -1.58 -27.98 -13.96
C GLU A 875 -0.85 -27.59 -12.67
N TYR A 876 0.49 -27.56 -12.69
CA TYR A 876 1.29 -27.09 -11.55
C TYR A 876 0.98 -25.64 -11.17
N MET A 877 0.83 -24.76 -12.18
CA MET A 877 0.52 -23.34 -12.00
C MET A 877 -0.92 -23.14 -11.52
N TRP A 878 -1.87 -23.81 -12.18
CA TRP A 878 -3.30 -23.79 -11.82
C TRP A 878 -3.52 -24.24 -10.36
N LYS A 879 -2.82 -25.29 -9.91
CA LYS A 879 -2.85 -25.76 -8.51
C LYS A 879 -2.22 -24.80 -7.49
N ARG A 880 -1.54 -23.73 -7.94
CA ARG A 880 -0.77 -22.80 -7.09
C ARG A 880 -1.24 -21.36 -7.20
N GLY A 881 -2.51 -21.16 -7.50
CA GLY A 881 -3.10 -19.83 -7.46
C GLY A 881 -3.03 -19.06 -8.77
N VAL A 882 -2.47 -19.61 -9.84
CA VAL A 882 -2.43 -18.90 -11.13
C VAL A 882 -3.83 -18.86 -11.73
N ARG A 883 -4.40 -17.65 -11.84
CA ARG A 883 -5.73 -17.40 -12.40
C ARG A 883 -5.72 -16.97 -13.86
N MET A 884 -4.60 -16.44 -14.37
CA MET A 884 -4.52 -15.88 -15.72
C MET A 884 -3.14 -16.12 -16.34
N LEU A 885 -3.11 -16.52 -17.61
CA LEU A 885 -1.92 -16.57 -18.45
C LEU A 885 -2.09 -15.75 -19.73
N HIS A 886 -1.12 -14.89 -20.02
CA HIS A 886 -0.90 -14.38 -21.36
C HIS A 886 0.25 -15.15 -22.03
N HIS A 887 -0.10 -15.90 -23.08
CA HIS A 887 0.81 -16.82 -23.76
C HIS A 887 1.66 -16.10 -24.81
N ILE A 888 2.98 -16.32 -24.75
CA ILE A 888 3.93 -15.99 -25.80
C ILE A 888 4.49 -17.29 -26.41
N THR A 889 4.89 -17.24 -27.68
CA THR A 889 5.32 -18.44 -28.42
C THR A 889 6.64 -18.19 -29.13
N PHE A 890 7.63 -19.07 -28.93
CA PHE A 890 8.92 -19.03 -29.63
C PHE A 890 9.02 -20.05 -30.78
N SER A 891 8.08 -21.01 -30.87
CA SER A 891 7.93 -21.92 -32.00
C SER A 891 6.50 -22.45 -32.16
N ASP A 892 6.16 -22.90 -33.37
CA ASP A 892 4.86 -23.55 -33.65
C ASP A 892 4.64 -24.82 -32.82
N GLU A 893 5.71 -25.59 -32.58
CA GLU A 893 5.67 -26.80 -31.77
C GLU A 893 5.24 -26.50 -30.33
N GLN A 894 5.79 -25.43 -29.74
CA GLN A 894 5.41 -24.97 -28.40
C GLN A 894 3.97 -24.45 -28.36
N SER A 895 3.56 -23.67 -29.37
CA SER A 895 2.20 -23.15 -29.50
C SER A 895 1.15 -24.27 -29.53
N LEU A 896 1.39 -25.34 -30.31
CA LEU A 896 0.52 -26.51 -30.37
C LEU A 896 0.49 -27.28 -29.05
N ALA A 897 1.62 -27.42 -28.36
CA ALA A 897 1.71 -28.08 -27.07
C ALA A 897 0.90 -27.36 -25.99
N GLU A 898 0.99 -26.02 -25.93
CA GLU A 898 0.25 -25.19 -24.98
C GLU A 898 -1.25 -25.18 -25.27
N LYS A 899 -1.65 -25.08 -26.54
CA LYS A 899 -3.06 -25.21 -26.93
C LYS A 899 -3.65 -26.54 -26.45
N GLY A 900 -2.97 -27.66 -26.72
CA GLY A 900 -3.43 -28.98 -26.27
C GLY A 900 -3.48 -29.11 -24.74
N ALA A 901 -2.62 -28.40 -24.01
CA ALA A 901 -2.65 -28.38 -22.55
C ALA A 901 -3.88 -27.61 -22.01
N ILE A 902 -4.22 -26.49 -22.64
CA ILE A 902 -5.42 -25.70 -22.28
C ILE A 902 -6.69 -26.52 -22.57
N GLU A 903 -6.76 -27.19 -23.73
CA GLU A 903 -7.87 -28.09 -24.08
C GLU A 903 -8.06 -29.18 -23.00
N GLN A 904 -6.98 -29.83 -22.55
CA GLN A 904 -7.05 -30.83 -21.48
C GLN A 904 -7.49 -30.26 -20.12
N LEU A 905 -7.13 -29.02 -19.80
CA LEU A 905 -7.60 -28.37 -18.56
C LEU A 905 -9.10 -28.03 -18.67
N ALA A 906 -9.54 -27.51 -19.81
CA ALA A 906 -10.93 -27.15 -20.04
C ALA A 906 -11.86 -28.37 -20.06
N GLU A 907 -11.43 -29.51 -20.62
CA GLU A 907 -12.17 -30.77 -20.60
C GLU A 907 -12.45 -31.30 -19.18
N LYS A 908 -11.58 -30.97 -18.20
CA LYS A 908 -11.82 -31.30 -16.79
C LYS A 908 -12.94 -30.46 -16.19
N ASN A 909 -13.08 -29.21 -16.62
CA ASN A 909 -14.03 -28.22 -16.11
C ASN A 909 -14.18 -28.24 -14.57
N MET A 910 -13.05 -28.12 -13.86
CA MET A 910 -13.03 -28.13 -12.39
C MET A 910 -12.76 -26.74 -11.84
N PRO A 911 -13.36 -26.37 -10.70
CA PRO A 911 -13.04 -25.13 -10.02
C PRO A 911 -11.56 -25.09 -9.63
N ARG A 912 -10.93 -23.94 -9.83
CA ARG A 912 -9.52 -23.73 -9.45
C ARG A 912 -9.37 -23.73 -7.92
N PRO A 913 -8.34 -24.41 -7.37
CA PRO A 913 -8.05 -24.30 -5.94
C PRO A 913 -7.48 -22.92 -5.59
N GLY A 914 -7.78 -22.44 -4.38
CA GLY A 914 -7.30 -21.13 -3.92
C GLY A 914 -7.90 -20.68 -2.60
N TYR A 915 -8.52 -19.50 -2.63
CA TYR A 915 -9.23 -18.90 -1.49
C TYR A 915 -10.61 -19.52 -1.23
N THR A 916 -11.03 -20.48 -2.05
CA THR A 916 -12.41 -20.97 -2.13
C THR A 916 -12.58 -22.30 -1.40
N GLY A 917 -13.84 -22.67 -1.07
CA GLY A 917 -14.18 -23.89 -0.33
C GLY A 917 -14.98 -23.58 0.93
N GLY A 918 -16.16 -22.97 0.79
CA GLY A 918 -17.03 -22.57 1.91
C GLY A 918 -16.98 -21.09 2.29
N THR A 919 -17.92 -20.69 3.14
CA THR A 919 -18.13 -19.32 3.63
C THR A 919 -18.29 -19.32 5.16
N THR A 920 -17.82 -18.23 5.79
CA THR A 920 -17.72 -18.14 7.25
C THR A 920 -18.56 -17.06 7.86
N SER A 921 -18.50 -15.87 7.27
CA SER A 921 -19.13 -14.68 7.80
C SER A 921 -19.68 -13.79 6.70
N SER A 922 -20.65 -12.97 7.08
CA SER A 922 -21.27 -11.99 6.20
C SER A 922 -21.54 -10.71 6.98
N MET A 923 -21.33 -9.57 6.33
CA MET A 923 -21.64 -8.26 6.89
C MET A 923 -22.37 -7.41 5.87
N GLY A 924 -23.56 -6.95 6.23
CA GLY A 924 -24.34 -6.04 5.40
C GLY A 924 -23.74 -4.64 5.42
N VAL A 925 -23.60 -4.04 4.24
CA VAL A 925 -23.20 -2.65 4.06
C VAL A 925 -24.41 -1.89 3.51
N SER A 926 -24.77 -0.81 4.18
CA SER A 926 -25.74 0.18 3.71
C SER A 926 -25.13 1.56 3.91
N ARG A 927 -24.71 2.21 2.81
CA ARG A 927 -24.05 3.51 2.88
C ARG A 927 -24.28 4.28 1.58
N ASP A 928 -24.57 5.58 1.70
CA ASP A 928 -24.70 6.51 0.56
C ASP A 928 -25.70 6.01 -0.52
N GLY A 929 -26.75 5.30 -0.09
CA GLY A 929 -27.77 4.71 -0.96
C GLY A 929 -27.37 3.41 -1.67
N VAL A 930 -26.15 2.90 -1.44
CA VAL A 930 -25.66 1.63 -1.97
C VAL A 930 -25.77 0.55 -0.89
N THR A 931 -26.26 -0.64 -1.28
CA THR A 931 -26.32 -1.80 -0.38
C THR A 931 -25.75 -3.06 -1.01
N TYR A 932 -25.01 -3.83 -0.23
CA TYR A 932 -24.44 -5.13 -0.59
C TYR A 932 -24.01 -5.88 0.67
N ASN A 933 -23.61 -7.14 0.53
CA ASN A 933 -23.00 -7.89 1.63
C ASN A 933 -21.50 -8.12 1.36
N ILE A 934 -20.67 -8.07 2.39
CA ILE A 934 -19.29 -8.54 2.35
C ILE A 934 -19.28 -9.96 2.89
N ILE A 935 -18.82 -10.92 2.07
CA ILE A 935 -18.74 -12.33 2.44
C ILE A 935 -17.28 -12.72 2.63
N GLN A 936 -17.00 -13.45 3.71
CA GLN A 936 -15.72 -14.13 3.90
C GLN A 936 -15.74 -15.49 3.22
N ILE A 937 -14.80 -15.69 2.30
CA ILE A 937 -14.64 -16.86 1.46
C ILE A 937 -13.41 -17.66 1.93
N GLY A 938 -13.59 -18.99 1.99
CA GLY A 938 -12.53 -19.96 2.31
C GLY A 938 -12.47 -20.31 3.79
N ASP A 939 -13.17 -21.36 4.20
CA ASP A 939 -13.17 -21.93 5.57
C ASP A 939 -13.29 -23.48 5.63
N GLY A 940 -13.23 -24.18 4.50
CA GLY A 940 -13.32 -25.64 4.45
C GLY A 940 -12.11 -26.33 5.09
N VAL A 941 -12.31 -27.56 5.55
CA VAL A 941 -11.25 -28.42 6.09
C VAL A 941 -10.25 -28.77 4.98
N GLY A 942 -9.03 -28.25 5.07
CA GLY A 942 -8.01 -28.40 4.02
C GLY A 942 -8.01 -27.30 2.96
N THR A 943 -8.88 -26.29 3.09
CA THR A 943 -8.75 -25.02 2.38
C THR A 943 -7.63 -24.19 2.99
N ASN A 944 -7.12 -23.21 2.24
CA ASN A 944 -6.05 -22.34 2.74
C ASN A 944 -6.54 -21.33 3.78
N GLY A 945 -7.86 -21.20 3.99
CA GLY A 945 -8.46 -20.51 5.14
C GLY A 945 -7.91 -19.12 5.42
N GLN A 946 -7.71 -18.28 4.40
CA GLN A 946 -7.05 -16.97 4.58
C GLN A 946 -8.03 -15.82 4.81
N GLY A 947 -9.32 -16.07 4.63
CA GLY A 947 -10.38 -15.09 4.86
C GLY A 947 -10.43 -14.00 3.77
N LEU A 948 -10.57 -14.39 2.50
CA LEU A 948 -10.83 -13.43 1.43
C LEU A 948 -12.19 -12.75 1.68
N LEU A 949 -12.18 -11.42 1.79
CA LEU A 949 -13.39 -10.61 1.91
C LEU A 949 -13.80 -10.12 0.52
N LYS A 950 -15.03 -10.40 0.12
CA LYS A 950 -15.58 -10.04 -1.19
C LYS A 950 -16.96 -9.40 -1.05
N SER A 951 -17.16 -8.22 -1.65
CA SER A 951 -18.50 -7.62 -1.76
C SER A 951 -19.33 -8.35 -2.81
N VAL A 952 -20.57 -8.69 -2.48
CA VAL A 952 -21.49 -9.44 -3.35
C VAL A 952 -22.87 -8.78 -3.42
N THR A 953 -23.42 -8.83 -4.62
CA THR A 953 -24.81 -8.46 -4.92
C THR A 953 -25.79 -9.56 -4.45
N ALA A 954 -27.10 -9.29 -4.51
CA ALA A 954 -28.15 -10.28 -4.27
C ALA A 954 -28.06 -11.53 -5.18
N ALA A 955 -27.46 -11.38 -6.37
CA ALA A 955 -27.24 -12.49 -7.29
C ALA A 955 -26.00 -13.34 -6.95
N GLY A 956 -25.26 -13.00 -5.88
CA GLY A 956 -23.98 -13.64 -5.52
C GLY A 956 -22.80 -13.22 -6.39
N LYS A 957 -23.00 -12.28 -7.32
CA LYS A 957 -21.94 -11.72 -8.19
C LYS A 957 -21.13 -10.66 -7.46
N TRP A 958 -19.87 -10.50 -7.85
CA TRP A 958 -18.96 -9.50 -7.31
C TRP A 958 -19.51 -8.09 -7.54
N GLU A 959 -19.60 -7.31 -6.46
CA GLU A 959 -20.06 -5.92 -6.50
C GLU A 959 -18.91 -4.93 -6.81
N GLY A 960 -17.65 -5.28 -6.51
CA GLY A 960 -16.48 -4.53 -6.95
C GLY A 960 -15.81 -3.64 -5.90
N THR A 961 -16.48 -3.30 -4.81
CA THR A 961 -15.99 -2.35 -3.80
C THR A 961 -15.04 -2.98 -2.77
N VAL A 962 -15.26 -4.24 -2.39
CA VAL A 962 -14.39 -4.99 -1.46
C VAL A 962 -13.90 -6.25 -2.14
N TYR A 963 -12.58 -6.42 -2.19
CA TYR A 963 -11.90 -7.63 -2.65
C TYR A 963 -10.47 -7.64 -2.08
N VAL A 964 -10.34 -8.18 -0.88
CA VAL A 964 -9.11 -8.07 -0.08
C VAL A 964 -8.90 -9.31 0.79
N VAL A 965 -7.65 -9.74 0.93
CA VAL A 965 -7.23 -10.70 1.95
C VAL A 965 -6.48 -9.94 3.02
N PRO A 966 -7.06 -9.73 4.23
CA PRO A 966 -6.40 -8.94 5.27
C PRO A 966 -5.07 -9.54 5.73
N PHE A 967 -4.93 -10.87 5.67
CA PHE A 967 -3.72 -11.60 6.03
C PHE A 967 -3.42 -12.68 4.98
N HIS A 968 -2.53 -12.40 4.01
CA HIS A 968 -2.05 -13.44 3.08
C HIS A 968 -1.12 -14.43 3.79
N SER A 969 -0.16 -13.89 4.54
CA SER A 969 0.88 -14.67 5.19
C SER A 969 0.72 -14.64 6.71
N TYR A 970 1.19 -15.69 7.36
CA TYR A 970 1.23 -15.75 8.82
C TYR A 970 2.11 -14.64 9.39
N VAL A 971 1.66 -13.96 10.44
CA VAL A 971 2.47 -12.92 11.10
C VAL A 971 3.27 -13.56 12.24
N ASN A 972 4.60 -13.62 12.12
CA ASN A 972 5.45 -14.05 13.23
C ASN A 972 5.59 -12.92 14.24
N ILE A 973 5.36 -13.22 15.52
CA ILE A 973 5.61 -12.28 16.62
C ILE A 973 6.78 -12.78 17.46
N THR A 974 7.82 -11.95 17.58
CA THR A 974 8.96 -12.19 18.46
C THR A 974 9.01 -11.13 19.55
N THR A 975 9.04 -11.55 20.82
CA THR A 975 9.23 -10.64 21.96
C THR A 975 10.68 -10.18 22.04
N LEU A 976 10.91 -8.89 22.25
CA LEU A 976 12.23 -8.27 22.34
C LEU A 976 12.65 -8.13 23.81
N GLU A 977 13.33 -9.15 24.34
CA GLU A 977 13.67 -9.25 25.78
C GLU A 977 14.51 -8.08 26.31
N ALA A 978 15.35 -7.48 25.46
CA ALA A 978 16.28 -6.41 25.84
C ALA A 978 15.58 -5.16 26.42
N LEU A 979 14.32 -4.90 26.03
CA LEU A 979 13.57 -3.77 26.56
C LEU A 979 13.15 -3.93 28.02
N ASN A 980 13.20 -5.14 28.57
CA ASN A 980 12.88 -5.38 29.98
C ASN A 980 14.00 -4.94 30.93
N GLN A 981 15.16 -4.52 30.39
CA GLN A 981 16.31 -4.11 31.19
C GLN A 981 16.94 -2.82 30.64
N PRO A 982 17.42 -1.92 31.51
CA PRO A 982 18.13 -0.75 31.05
C PRO A 982 19.46 -1.14 30.40
N MET A 983 19.93 -0.29 29.48
CA MET A 983 21.24 -0.43 28.85
C MET A 983 22.36 -0.39 29.89
N GLU A 984 23.42 -1.15 29.65
CA GLU A 984 24.57 -1.21 30.56
C GLU A 984 25.17 0.19 30.82
N GLY A 985 25.22 0.59 32.09
CA GLY A 985 25.73 1.90 32.51
C GLY A 985 24.70 3.03 32.50
N CYS A 986 23.46 2.79 32.08
CA CYS A 986 22.35 3.76 32.08
C CYS A 986 21.25 3.34 33.06
N THR A 987 20.55 4.31 33.67
CA THR A 987 19.39 4.04 34.54
C THR A 987 18.05 4.10 33.81
N ASN A 988 17.93 4.98 32.81
CA ASN A 988 16.66 5.33 32.18
C ASN A 988 16.65 5.20 30.64
N ILE A 989 17.59 4.45 30.08
CA ILE A 989 17.67 4.20 28.64
C ILE A 989 17.53 2.70 28.39
N TYR A 990 16.63 2.33 27.49
CA TYR A 990 16.32 0.96 27.10
C TYR A 990 16.52 0.80 25.59
N SER A 991 16.84 -0.40 25.13
CA SER A 991 17.02 -0.71 23.70
C SER A 991 16.36 -2.04 23.36
N THR A 992 15.89 -2.17 22.12
CA THR A 992 15.47 -3.46 21.53
C THR A 992 16.64 -4.45 21.36
N GLY A 993 17.88 -3.99 21.52
CA GLY A 993 19.05 -4.69 21.00
C GLY A 993 19.12 -4.61 19.46
N ILE A 994 20.14 -5.23 18.87
CA ILE A 994 20.36 -5.21 17.42
C ILE A 994 19.31 -6.08 16.70
N LEU A 995 18.56 -5.43 15.81
CA LEU A 995 17.44 -5.98 15.05
C LEU A 995 17.83 -6.50 13.66
N SER A 996 18.91 -6.00 13.05
CA SER A 996 19.23 -6.27 11.63
C SER A 996 19.40 -7.74 11.18
N PRO A 997 19.80 -8.72 12.00
CA PRO A 997 19.70 -10.11 11.56
C PRO A 997 18.26 -10.61 11.41
N PHE A 998 17.28 -9.83 11.84
CA PHE A 998 15.86 -10.18 11.88
C PHE A 998 14.99 -9.27 11.01
N ILE A 999 15.24 -7.95 10.95
CA ILE A 999 14.35 -7.03 10.22
C ILE A 999 14.54 -7.05 8.70
N LYS A 1000 13.43 -7.03 7.97
CA LYS A 1000 13.33 -6.91 6.51
C LYS A 1000 12.32 -5.82 6.10
N ASN A 1001 12.14 -5.62 4.80
CA ASN A 1001 11.12 -4.71 4.27
C ASN A 1001 9.71 -5.17 4.72
N SER A 1002 8.90 -4.20 5.13
CA SER A 1002 7.55 -4.31 5.68
C SER A 1002 7.45 -4.88 7.11
N ASP A 1003 8.57 -5.16 7.77
CA ASP A 1003 8.54 -5.55 9.18
C ASP A 1003 8.18 -4.38 10.10
N MET A 1004 7.58 -4.71 11.24
CA MET A 1004 7.20 -3.72 12.25
C MET A 1004 7.85 -4.04 13.60
N VAL A 1005 8.40 -3.01 14.24
CA VAL A 1005 8.77 -3.07 15.66
C VAL A 1005 7.77 -2.21 16.44
N GLU A 1006 7.01 -2.84 17.32
CA GLU A 1006 6.02 -2.18 18.16
C GLU A 1006 6.49 -2.17 19.61
N LEU A 1007 6.58 -0.98 20.20
CA LEU A 1007 6.87 -0.73 21.60
C LEU A 1007 5.61 -0.23 22.30
N THR A 1008 5.26 -0.86 23.41
CA THR A 1008 4.16 -0.42 24.28
C THR A 1008 4.64 -0.36 25.72
N LEU A 1009 4.21 0.64 26.48
CA LEU A 1009 4.51 0.78 27.90
C LEU A 1009 3.45 1.64 28.59
N ARG A 1010 3.46 1.64 29.92
CA ARG A 1010 2.73 2.63 30.72
C ARG A 1010 3.73 3.47 31.52
N ALA A 1011 3.58 4.79 31.52
CA ALA A 1011 4.46 5.67 32.26
C ALA A 1011 3.72 6.82 32.94
N SER A 1012 4.28 7.33 34.05
CA SER A 1012 3.88 8.58 34.70
C SER A 1012 5.07 9.24 35.42
N TYR A 1013 4.91 10.52 35.75
CA TYR A 1013 5.87 11.29 36.51
C TYR A 1013 5.17 12.13 37.58
N SER A 1014 5.61 11.97 38.84
CA SER A 1014 5.04 12.65 40.01
C SER A 1014 5.99 13.65 40.69
N GLY A 1015 7.21 13.81 40.14
CA GLY A 1015 8.21 14.73 40.65
C GLY A 1015 7.91 16.20 40.30
N ALA A 1016 8.71 17.11 40.84
CA ALA A 1016 8.62 18.52 40.48
C ALA A 1016 9.14 18.74 39.04
N GLY A 1017 8.45 19.56 38.25
CA GLY A 1017 8.82 19.85 36.86
C GLY A 1017 8.16 18.94 35.84
N LYS A 1018 8.76 18.82 34.65
CA LYS A 1018 8.28 17.97 33.55
C LYS A 1018 9.21 16.80 33.35
N ALA A 1019 8.68 15.69 32.86
CA ALA A 1019 9.45 14.56 32.39
C ALA A 1019 8.90 14.07 31.05
N PHE A 1020 9.75 13.38 30.31
CA PHE A 1020 9.47 12.99 28.93
C PHE A 1020 9.89 11.55 28.70
N VAL A 1021 9.16 10.88 27.80
CA VAL A 1021 9.60 9.64 27.16
C VAL A 1021 9.95 9.94 25.70
N ARG A 1022 11.17 9.57 25.32
CA ARG A 1022 11.74 9.78 23.98
C ARG A 1022 11.96 8.43 23.31
N PHE A 1023 11.49 8.30 22.08
CA PHE A 1023 11.73 7.15 21.21
C PHE A 1023 12.62 7.56 20.04
N SER A 1024 13.53 6.69 19.62
CA SER A 1024 14.45 6.95 18.51
C SER A 1024 14.94 5.66 17.88
N VAL A 1025 15.17 5.68 16.57
CA VAL A 1025 15.72 4.56 15.80
C VAL A 1025 17.17 4.87 15.45
N TYR A 1026 18.03 3.86 15.60
CA TYR A 1026 19.44 3.94 15.25
C TYR A 1026 19.74 2.96 14.12
N ASN A 1027 20.56 3.37 13.17
CA ASN A 1027 21.12 2.55 12.10
C ASN A 1027 22.64 2.55 12.23
N SER A 1028 23.24 1.39 12.46
CA SER A 1028 24.68 1.22 12.68
C SER A 1028 25.24 2.10 13.79
N GLY A 1029 24.43 2.36 14.82
CA GLY A 1029 24.75 3.23 15.95
C GLY A 1029 24.64 4.73 15.68
N CYS A 1030 24.14 5.14 14.50
CA CYS A 1030 23.80 6.53 14.20
C CYS A 1030 22.29 6.73 14.39
N GLU A 1031 21.88 7.76 15.11
CA GLU A 1031 20.47 8.09 15.27
C GLU A 1031 19.89 8.59 13.94
N MET A 1032 18.74 8.06 13.55
CA MET A 1032 17.98 8.54 12.40
C MET A 1032 17.12 9.72 12.84
N PRO A 1033 17.41 10.97 12.42
CA PRO A 1033 16.76 12.16 13.01
C PRO A 1033 15.23 12.15 12.86
N ALA A 1034 14.72 11.67 11.73
CA ALA A 1034 13.30 11.63 11.45
C ALA A 1034 12.50 10.65 12.35
N SER A 1035 13.19 9.71 12.99
CA SER A 1035 12.55 8.71 13.84
C SER A 1035 12.20 9.23 15.24
N VAL A 1036 12.81 10.35 15.65
CA VAL A 1036 12.78 10.83 17.03
C VAL A 1036 11.39 11.38 17.36
N VAL A 1037 10.80 10.91 18.45
CA VAL A 1037 9.58 11.50 19.01
C VAL A 1037 9.69 11.57 20.53
N GLU A 1038 9.08 12.60 21.11
CA GLU A 1038 9.07 12.82 22.54
C GLU A 1038 7.65 13.15 23.01
N PHE A 1039 7.25 12.54 24.13
CA PHE A 1039 5.97 12.76 24.77
C PHE A 1039 6.16 13.21 26.22
N GLU A 1040 5.41 14.25 26.62
CA GLU A 1040 5.35 14.67 28.02
C GLU A 1040 4.64 13.61 28.87
N LEU A 1041 5.22 13.28 30.02
CA LEU A 1041 4.62 12.36 30.99
C LEU A 1041 3.64 13.11 31.89
N THR A 1042 2.50 12.48 32.18
CA THR A 1042 1.52 13.00 33.13
C THR A 1042 1.72 12.39 34.51
N ASP A 1043 1.03 12.92 35.52
CA ASP A 1043 1.03 12.35 36.88
C ASP A 1043 0.26 11.02 36.98
N THR A 1044 -0.50 10.67 35.95
CA THR A 1044 -1.36 9.50 35.88
C THR A 1044 -0.75 8.45 34.96
N LEU A 1045 -0.71 7.20 35.42
CA LEU A 1045 -0.12 6.10 34.66
C LEU A 1045 -0.85 5.87 33.33
N SER A 1046 -0.25 6.34 32.24
CA SER A 1046 -0.87 6.43 30.91
C SER A 1046 -0.17 5.49 29.92
N PRO A 1047 -0.88 4.90 28.95
CA PRO A 1047 -0.28 4.06 27.92
C PRO A 1047 0.47 4.90 26.89
N TYR A 1048 1.61 4.40 26.41
CA TYR A 1048 2.42 4.95 25.33
C TYR A 1048 2.72 3.86 24.30
N ARG A 1049 2.76 4.25 23.03
CA ARG A 1049 3.00 3.38 21.88
C ARG A 1049 3.92 4.03 20.86
N TYR A 1050 4.90 3.27 20.39
CA TYR A 1050 5.77 3.67 19.30
C TYR A 1050 5.93 2.52 18.32
N VAL A 1051 5.83 2.81 17.02
CA VAL A 1051 5.98 1.81 15.97
C VAL A 1051 7.05 2.27 14.98
N LEU A 1052 8.05 1.44 14.76
CA LEU A 1052 8.90 1.51 13.57
C LEU A 1052 8.28 0.63 12.49
N SER A 1053 7.83 1.23 11.39
CA SER A 1053 7.44 0.54 10.16
C SER A 1053 8.62 0.59 9.19
N ASN A 1054 9.29 -0.55 8.99
CA ASN A 1054 10.55 -0.62 8.26
C ASN A 1054 10.33 -1.05 6.81
N GLN A 1055 10.64 -0.19 5.85
CA GLN A 1055 10.61 -0.48 4.40
C GLN A 1055 12.02 -0.54 3.81
N LEU A 1056 13.01 0.06 4.49
CA LEU A 1056 14.40 0.07 4.05
C LEU A 1056 15.19 -1.10 4.63
N SER A 1057 16.32 -1.42 4.01
CA SER A 1057 17.27 -2.40 4.57
C SER A 1057 18.24 -1.69 5.51
N LEU A 1058 17.97 -1.75 6.82
CA LEU A 1058 18.80 -1.13 7.85
C LEU A 1058 19.87 -2.09 8.39
N THR A 1059 21.03 -1.55 8.77
CA THR A 1059 22.19 -2.31 9.26
C THR A 1059 22.44 -2.05 10.74
N ASN A 1060 22.59 -3.11 11.54
CA ASN A 1060 22.61 -3.07 13.00
C ASN A 1060 21.56 -2.11 13.63
N ALA A 1061 20.32 -2.18 13.15
CA ALA A 1061 19.26 -1.30 13.60
C ALA A 1061 18.86 -1.58 15.05
N GLU A 1062 18.45 -0.56 15.80
CA GLU A 1062 17.86 -0.70 17.13
C GLU A 1062 16.87 0.44 17.39
N VAL A 1063 15.87 0.20 18.23
CA VAL A 1063 14.98 1.25 18.75
C VAL A 1063 15.33 1.48 20.21
N ARG A 1064 15.56 2.75 20.57
CA ARG A 1064 15.87 3.18 21.94
C ARG A 1064 14.72 3.96 22.56
N VAL A 1065 14.50 3.72 23.84
CA VAL A 1065 13.55 4.45 24.69
C VAL A 1065 14.33 5.12 25.81
N GLU A 1066 14.18 6.43 25.96
CA GLU A 1066 14.84 7.23 26.99
C GLU A 1066 13.80 7.96 27.83
N PHE A 1067 13.92 7.90 29.15
CA PHE A 1067 13.15 8.70 30.08
C PHE A 1067 14.04 9.78 30.68
N ARG A 1068 13.60 11.04 30.58
CA ARG A 1068 14.38 12.19 31.06
C ARG A 1068 13.51 13.22 31.74
N THR A 1069 14.05 13.89 32.75
CA THR A 1069 13.45 15.03 33.43
C THR A 1069 13.97 16.34 32.83
N ALA A 1070 13.14 17.38 32.79
CA ALA A 1070 13.60 18.72 32.44
C ALA A 1070 14.69 19.17 33.44
N ASP A 1071 15.77 19.77 32.94
CA ASP A 1071 16.87 20.34 33.74
C ASP A 1071 17.56 19.38 34.73
N GLY A 1072 17.49 18.07 34.50
CA GLY A 1072 18.07 17.06 35.40
C GLY A 1072 17.33 16.94 36.74
N GLY A 1073 16.02 17.18 36.74
CA GLY A 1073 15.13 16.97 37.88
C GLY A 1073 15.11 15.54 38.44
N ASP A 1074 14.43 15.35 39.57
CA ASP A 1074 14.45 14.11 40.35
C ASP A 1074 13.77 12.93 39.64
N GLU A 1075 14.57 11.98 39.15
CA GLU A 1075 14.12 10.77 38.46
C GLU A 1075 13.33 9.80 39.35
N THR A 1076 13.36 9.95 40.69
CA THR A 1076 12.59 9.07 41.60
C THR A 1076 11.08 9.19 41.43
N GLY A 1077 10.60 10.27 40.79
CA GLY A 1077 9.19 10.47 40.46
C GLY A 1077 8.71 9.67 39.25
N LEU A 1078 9.60 9.02 38.48
CA LEU A 1078 9.25 8.23 37.30
C LEU A 1078 8.69 6.86 37.69
N ARG A 1079 7.56 6.50 37.08
CA ARG A 1079 6.98 5.15 37.17
C ARG A 1079 6.82 4.59 35.76
N ILE A 1080 7.35 3.41 35.52
CA ILE A 1080 7.29 2.70 34.23
C ILE A 1080 6.76 1.28 34.50
N GLU A 1081 5.74 0.87 33.75
CA GLU A 1081 5.13 -0.46 33.87
C GLU A 1081 4.87 -1.07 32.50
N ASN A 1082 4.89 -2.42 32.44
CA ASN A 1082 4.49 -3.20 31.27
C ASN A 1082 5.18 -2.79 29.96
N MET A 1083 6.46 -2.41 30.01
CA MET A 1083 7.23 -2.14 28.81
C MET A 1083 7.45 -3.44 28.03
N LEU A 1084 6.97 -3.47 26.80
CA LEU A 1084 7.02 -4.61 25.90
C LEU A 1084 7.41 -4.14 24.51
N GLY A 1085 8.38 -4.82 23.91
CA GLY A 1085 8.66 -4.71 22.48
C GLY A 1085 8.36 -5.99 21.75
N THR A 1086 7.77 -5.86 20.57
CA THR A 1086 7.53 -6.97 19.64
C THR A 1086 8.09 -6.66 18.27
N LEU A 1087 8.67 -7.66 17.62
CA LEU A 1087 8.96 -7.67 16.20
C LEU A 1087 7.89 -8.48 15.50
N GLN A 1088 7.19 -7.87 14.55
CA GLN A 1088 6.09 -8.45 13.78
C GLN A 1088 6.53 -8.59 12.33
N GLN A 1089 6.48 -9.81 11.82
CA GLN A 1089 7.03 -10.14 10.50
C GLN A 1089 6.08 -11.01 9.70
N ASP A 1090 5.62 -10.49 8.58
CA ASP A 1090 4.86 -11.27 7.61
C ASP A 1090 5.74 -12.41 7.05
N SER A 1091 5.23 -13.64 7.09
CA SER A 1091 5.90 -14.85 6.61
C SER A 1091 5.91 -14.94 5.09
N VAL A 1092 6.27 -13.86 4.40
CA VAL A 1092 6.52 -13.85 2.97
C VAL A 1092 7.90 -14.41 2.67
N GLY A 1093 8.01 -15.20 1.61
CA GLY A 1093 9.29 -15.73 1.15
C GLY A 1093 9.98 -14.72 0.24
N ILE A 1094 11.16 -14.23 0.66
CA ILE A 1094 11.93 -13.23 -0.09
C ILE A 1094 13.12 -13.94 -0.75
N LYS A 1095 13.24 -13.84 -2.08
CA LYS A 1095 14.32 -14.53 -2.82
C LYS A 1095 15.66 -13.83 -2.66
N PHE A 1096 15.66 -12.50 -2.51
CA PHE A 1096 16.86 -11.67 -2.58
C PHE A 1096 17.60 -11.47 -1.23
N LEU A 1097 16.89 -11.10 -0.16
CA LEU A 1097 17.53 -10.73 1.12
C LEU A 1097 18.16 -11.93 1.83
N GLU A 1098 17.70 -13.13 1.52
CA GLU A 1098 18.07 -14.33 2.25
C GLU A 1098 18.46 -15.42 1.26
N LYS A 1099 19.78 -15.63 1.04
CA LYS A 1099 20.31 -16.79 0.31
C LYS A 1099 19.45 -18.03 0.61
N ARG A 1100 19.12 -18.88 -0.39
CA ARG A 1100 18.32 -20.16 -0.39
C ARG A 1100 17.82 -20.81 0.92
N ARG A 1101 18.49 -20.63 2.06
CA ARG A 1101 18.14 -21.12 3.40
C ARG A 1101 16.78 -20.62 3.95
N VAL A 1102 16.20 -19.52 3.46
CA VAL A 1102 14.96 -18.94 4.06
C VAL A 1102 13.70 -19.07 3.17
N GLN A 1103 13.83 -19.63 1.97
CA GLN A 1103 12.68 -20.10 1.17
C GLN A 1103 11.81 -21.16 1.90
N ASN A 1104 12.31 -21.70 3.02
CA ASN A 1104 11.61 -22.62 3.93
C ASN A 1104 10.84 -21.94 5.08
N LYS A 1105 10.83 -20.59 5.18
CA LYS A 1105 10.09 -19.87 6.25
C LYS A 1105 8.79 -19.21 5.78
N SER A 1106 8.47 -19.21 4.48
CA SER A 1106 7.18 -18.67 4.07
C SER A 1106 6.04 -19.55 4.56
N LYS A 1107 5.00 -18.91 5.08
CA LYS A 1107 3.86 -19.60 5.68
C LYS A 1107 2.58 -18.81 5.37
N PRO A 1108 1.55 -19.46 4.80
CA PRO A 1108 0.27 -18.80 4.58
C PRO A 1108 -0.37 -18.51 5.93
N HIS A 1109 -1.18 -17.44 5.97
CA HIS A 1109 -2.17 -17.28 7.03
C HIS A 1109 -3.15 -18.46 7.01
N ILE A 1110 -3.72 -18.82 8.16
CA ILE A 1110 -4.69 -19.91 8.32
C ILE A 1110 -5.78 -19.50 9.32
N GLY A 1111 -6.96 -20.11 9.25
CA GLY A 1111 -8.03 -19.91 10.25
C GLY A 1111 -8.95 -18.72 10.00
N GLY A 1112 -8.95 -18.16 8.79
CA GLY A 1112 -9.82 -17.08 8.34
C GLY A 1112 -9.52 -15.76 9.04
N VAL A 1113 -10.47 -14.84 9.01
CA VAL A 1113 -10.38 -13.57 9.72
C VAL A 1113 -11.64 -13.35 10.55
N THR A 1114 -11.54 -12.50 11.57
CA THR A 1114 -12.71 -11.76 12.08
C THR A 1114 -12.65 -10.36 11.49
N PHE A 1115 -13.79 -9.74 11.22
CA PHE A 1115 -13.79 -8.37 10.74
C PHE A 1115 -15.06 -7.61 11.13
N ASP A 1116 -14.94 -6.27 11.14
CA ASP A 1116 -16.05 -5.34 11.34
C ASP A 1116 -15.80 -4.03 10.56
N LEU A 1117 -16.84 -3.22 10.38
CA LEU A 1117 -16.76 -1.93 9.71
C LEU A 1117 -16.49 -0.81 10.71
N LEU A 1118 -15.53 0.06 10.39
CA LEU A 1118 -15.23 1.25 11.18
C LEU A 1118 -16.16 2.42 10.83
N ASP A 1119 -16.66 2.46 9.58
CA ASP A 1119 -17.55 3.50 9.08
C ASP A 1119 -18.99 2.93 8.97
N ARG A 1120 -19.80 3.03 10.03
CA ARG A 1120 -21.23 2.67 10.00
C ARG A 1120 -22.09 3.90 9.70
N GLU A 1121 -23.25 3.68 9.09
CA GLU A 1121 -24.20 4.77 8.85
C GLU A 1121 -24.66 5.34 10.21
N VAL A 1122 -24.37 6.61 10.47
CA VAL A 1122 -24.72 7.26 11.74
C VAL A 1122 -26.23 7.42 11.80
N LYS A 1123 -26.88 6.80 12.79
CA LYS A 1123 -28.31 7.04 13.06
C LYS A 1123 -28.51 8.52 13.41
N ARG A 1124 -29.24 9.25 12.56
CA ARG A 1124 -29.61 10.65 12.81
C ARG A 1124 -30.79 10.78 13.75
#